data_AF-A0A852RJP6-F1
#
_entry.id   AF-A0A852RJP6-F1
#
_cell.length_a   1.000
_cell.length_b   1.000
_cell.length_c   1.000
_cell.angle_alpha   90.00
_cell.angle_beta   90.00
_cell.angle_gamma   90.00
#
_symmetry.space_group_name_H-M   'P 1'
#
loop_
_entity.id
_entity.type
_entity.pdbx_description
1 polymer ?
#
loop_
_entity_poly.entity_id
_entity_poly.type
_entity_poly.pdbx_seq_one_letter_code
_entity_poly.pdbx_strand_id
1 'polypeptide(L)'
;MSSGKRSVSGSNCALVIAAAVAGARALGAGRRVRVCIAGGALVCFVIIVGPDASVQRAAIMAGVLLASNFGGKQGRSLPALGLAVLVLLWADPWQAIQPGFALSVVAAGGIVLAATPVTAWLRRRARIPRFIALPLAVAAVAQVSCAPLLLLLQPGFSVGGILANLLAAPAAPAGTAAGLLALLVLPLQGSLGGATLALATWPARWIEAAGAVGTALPGARLFWPDGWGGAAALTGVYCLAGLALALRGRAQRAPAASTDGVVQRGTRVAMAPRPARRRDRRGWVGPVRAAVGPTAAAWAAGATAAGIAAGVAVVAPLTLRFGVPRDWAVVACDVGQGDAVLLRDPSRRDEVILIDTGDDPDGLAACLDLFGVDRIGLLVVTHDHWDHVGALEEIGDRVDAALLPPDSGEELGRQRIHDRVSALGIRAVEAVAGASGAGARPGVGSGREVSDLRWEVLSPPARTSYPDVNATSLVLRVEIGELAVLLLGDTGAAEQAPLMRAFPRLTADIVKVAHHGSRNQAPGFYESLGSRAALISVGAENRYGHPNPELLTTLSDAGVDVLRTDALGSIAVVGGRNGGGAPGVNGDGSGEPTFWAAGDRSRVAGATGRSAGAGAPSRSRNARAPRAREPPHRTGARPLAGSSGALRALATSRSRGMPRRRQRFRSRSSCR
;
A
#
# COMPACT_ATOMS: atom_id res chain seq x y z
N MET A 1 -1.40 -15.32 15.50
CA MET A 1 -2.72 -15.42 14.81
C MET A 1 -2.86 -14.21 13.91
N SER A 2 -2.74 -14.45 12.60
CA SER A 2 -2.95 -13.44 11.56
C SER A 2 -4.39 -12.92 11.65
N SER A 3 -4.58 -11.60 11.75
CA SER A 3 -5.86 -10.98 11.41
C SER A 3 -6.06 -11.11 9.90
N GLY A 4 -6.43 -12.32 9.48
CA GLY A 4 -6.88 -12.59 8.13
C GLY A 4 -8.10 -11.72 7.88
N LYS A 5 -7.95 -10.70 7.05
CA LYS A 5 -9.09 -10.07 6.37
C LYS A 5 -9.89 -11.22 5.77
N ARG A 6 -11.09 -11.47 6.29
CA ARG A 6 -12.02 -12.50 5.77
C ARG A 6 -12.41 -12.08 4.35
N SER A 7 -11.63 -12.50 3.36
CA SER A 7 -11.91 -12.22 1.95
C SER A 7 -12.98 -13.21 1.47
N VAL A 8 -14.23 -12.95 1.83
CA VAL A 8 -15.36 -13.70 1.28
C VAL A 8 -15.68 -13.15 -0.10
N SER A 9 -15.49 -13.99 -1.12
CA SER A 9 -15.78 -13.67 -2.51
C SER A 9 -17.24 -13.96 -2.85
N GLY A 10 -17.77 -13.31 -3.90
CA GLY A 10 -19.10 -13.59 -4.42
C GLY A 10 -19.31 -15.06 -4.88
N SER A 11 -18.23 -15.81 -5.15
CA SER A 11 -18.32 -17.24 -5.45
C SER A 11 -18.77 -18.07 -4.25
N ASN A 12 -18.42 -17.68 -3.02
CA ASN A 12 -18.84 -18.38 -1.81
C ASN A 12 -20.35 -18.19 -1.59
N CYS A 13 -20.87 -16.96 -1.77
CA CYS A 13 -22.30 -16.70 -1.75
C CYS A 13 -23.05 -17.49 -2.84
N ALA A 14 -22.51 -17.54 -4.06
CA ALA A 14 -23.09 -18.30 -5.16
C ALA A 14 -23.14 -19.81 -4.88
N LEU A 15 -22.10 -20.36 -4.23
CA LEU A 15 -22.04 -21.77 -3.85
C LEU A 15 -23.07 -22.13 -2.78
N VAL A 16 -23.22 -21.29 -1.74
CA VAL A 16 -24.24 -21.47 -0.71
C VAL A 16 -25.65 -21.44 -1.33
N ILE A 17 -25.92 -20.47 -2.21
CA ILE A 17 -27.18 -20.38 -2.94
C ILE A 17 -27.41 -21.63 -3.80
N ALA A 18 -26.39 -22.08 -4.55
CA ALA A 18 -26.50 -23.23 -5.43
C ALA A 18 -26.78 -24.52 -4.63
N ALA A 19 -26.10 -24.72 -3.51
CA ALA A 19 -26.31 -25.86 -2.61
C ALA A 19 -27.72 -25.85 -2.02
N ALA A 20 -28.17 -24.70 -1.52
CA ALA A 20 -29.51 -24.54 -0.96
C ALA A 20 -30.62 -24.80 -2.01
N VAL A 21 -30.44 -24.29 -3.23
CA VAL A 21 -31.37 -24.54 -4.35
C VAL A 21 -31.34 -25.99 -4.81
N ALA A 22 -30.17 -26.64 -4.82
CA ALA A 22 -30.03 -28.05 -5.19
C ALA A 22 -30.71 -28.97 -4.17
N GLY A 23 -30.53 -28.73 -2.87
CA GLY A 23 -31.25 -29.45 -1.82
C GLY A 23 -32.76 -29.26 -1.90
N ALA A 24 -33.22 -28.03 -2.09
CA ALA A 24 -34.64 -27.74 -2.29
C ALA A 24 -35.21 -28.38 -3.57
N ARG A 25 -34.41 -28.50 -4.64
CA ARG A 25 -34.78 -29.24 -5.86
C ARG A 25 -34.94 -30.73 -5.60
N ALA A 26 -34.01 -31.34 -4.87
CA ALA A 26 -34.06 -32.76 -4.52
C ALA A 26 -35.31 -33.09 -3.69
N LEU A 27 -35.78 -32.14 -2.87
CA LEU A 27 -37.01 -32.24 -2.09
C LEU A 27 -38.29 -31.88 -2.88
N GLY A 28 -38.22 -31.69 -4.20
CA GLY A 28 -39.38 -31.41 -5.04
C GLY A 28 -39.97 -30.00 -4.91
N ALA A 29 -39.27 -29.06 -4.27
CA ALA A 29 -39.83 -27.74 -3.96
C ALA A 29 -40.15 -26.92 -5.23
N GLY A 30 -41.24 -26.14 -5.19
CA GLY A 30 -41.62 -25.22 -6.27
C GLY A 30 -40.60 -24.09 -6.49
N ARG A 31 -40.65 -23.43 -7.65
CA ARG A 31 -39.73 -22.34 -8.02
C ARG A 31 -39.68 -21.19 -7.01
N ARG A 32 -40.84 -20.84 -6.42
CA ARG A 32 -40.95 -19.77 -5.40
C ARG A 32 -40.28 -20.17 -4.09
N VAL A 33 -40.56 -21.39 -3.62
CA VAL A 33 -39.97 -21.95 -2.40
C VAL A 33 -38.45 -22.04 -2.51
N ARG A 34 -37.92 -22.44 -3.67
CA ARG A 34 -36.47 -22.45 -3.94
C ARG A 34 -35.80 -21.09 -3.81
N VAL A 35 -36.45 -20.02 -4.27
CA VAL A 35 -35.92 -18.65 -4.14
C VAL A 35 -35.96 -18.19 -2.68
N CYS A 36 -37.04 -18.49 -1.94
CA CYS A 36 -37.12 -18.18 -0.51
C CYS A 36 -36.03 -18.92 0.28
N ILE A 37 -35.80 -20.20 -0.01
CA ILE A 37 -34.74 -21.01 0.61
C ILE A 37 -33.35 -20.42 0.27
N ALA A 38 -33.12 -20.04 -0.98
CA ALA A 38 -31.87 -19.39 -1.39
C ALA A 38 -31.63 -18.07 -0.66
N GLY A 39 -32.67 -17.23 -0.54
CA GLY A 39 -32.59 -15.96 0.19
C GLY A 39 -32.33 -16.17 1.68
N GLY A 40 -33.02 -17.13 2.31
CA GLY A 40 -32.79 -17.49 3.71
C GLY A 40 -31.39 -18.05 3.96
N ALA A 41 -30.90 -18.92 3.09
CA ALA A 41 -29.55 -19.47 3.16
C ALA A 41 -28.48 -18.36 3.03
N LEU A 42 -28.71 -17.40 2.14
CA LEU A 42 -27.82 -16.24 1.98
C LEU A 42 -27.79 -15.36 3.23
N VAL A 43 -28.94 -15.05 3.83
CA VAL A 43 -29.01 -14.27 5.08
C VAL A 43 -28.32 -15.02 6.23
N CYS A 44 -28.58 -16.32 6.37
CA CYS A 44 -27.94 -17.16 7.39
C CYS A 44 -26.42 -17.16 7.22
N PHE A 45 -25.93 -17.30 5.98
CA PHE A 45 -24.50 -17.23 5.69
C PHE A 45 -23.87 -15.89 6.09
N VAL A 46 -24.52 -14.76 5.80
CA VAL A 46 -24.04 -13.43 6.22
C VAL A 46 -23.97 -13.31 7.75
N ILE A 47 -24.96 -13.84 8.47
CA ILE A 47 -24.98 -13.83 9.94
C ILE A 47 -23.83 -14.67 10.51
N ILE A 48 -23.58 -15.85 9.94
CA ILE A 48 -22.53 -16.77 10.40
C ILE A 48 -21.14 -16.19 10.14
N VAL A 49 -20.91 -15.63 8.95
CA VAL A 49 -19.60 -15.07 8.56
C VAL A 49 -19.32 -13.75 9.27
N GLY A 50 -20.36 -12.99 9.64
CA GLY A 50 -20.26 -11.68 10.25
C GLY A 50 -20.47 -10.52 9.26
N PRO A 51 -20.81 -9.32 9.76
CA PRO A 51 -21.16 -8.17 8.93
C PRO A 51 -19.91 -7.45 8.38
N ASP A 52 -19.04 -8.16 7.67
CA ASP A 52 -17.94 -7.53 6.94
C ASP A 52 -18.48 -6.80 5.70
N ALA A 53 -17.94 -5.62 5.40
CA ALA A 53 -18.39 -4.79 4.27
C ALA A 53 -18.31 -5.54 2.91
N SER A 54 -17.33 -6.45 2.74
CA SER A 54 -17.20 -7.30 1.55
C SER A 54 -18.34 -8.31 1.41
N VAL A 55 -18.73 -8.95 2.53
CA VAL A 55 -19.78 -9.96 2.60
C VAL A 55 -21.15 -9.33 2.31
N GLN A 56 -21.40 -8.15 2.87
CA GLN A 56 -22.65 -7.41 2.64
C GLN A 56 -22.83 -7.04 1.16
N ARG A 57 -21.79 -6.51 0.51
CA ARG A 57 -21.84 -6.18 -0.92
C ARG A 57 -22.12 -7.42 -1.78
N ALA A 58 -21.39 -8.51 -1.54
CA ALA A 58 -21.59 -9.77 -2.27
C ALA A 58 -23.01 -10.35 -2.08
N ALA A 59 -23.53 -10.30 -0.86
CA ALA A 59 -24.86 -10.79 -0.54
C ALA A 59 -25.96 -9.93 -1.17
N ILE A 60 -25.83 -8.61 -1.17
CA ILE A 60 -26.82 -7.71 -1.79
C ILE A 60 -26.85 -7.90 -3.31
N MET A 61 -25.69 -8.01 -3.97
CA MET A 61 -25.62 -8.31 -5.40
C MET A 61 -26.25 -9.66 -5.75
N ALA A 62 -25.97 -10.69 -4.95
CA ALA A 62 -26.58 -12.01 -5.12
C ALA A 62 -28.10 -12.00 -4.85
N GLY A 63 -28.56 -11.24 -3.85
CA GLY A 63 -29.97 -11.05 -3.52
C GLY A 63 -30.75 -10.36 -4.64
N VAL A 64 -30.20 -9.30 -5.22
CA VAL A 64 -30.81 -8.59 -6.36
C VAL A 64 -30.90 -9.50 -7.59
N LEU A 65 -29.88 -10.32 -7.85
CA LEU A 65 -29.93 -11.33 -8.92
C LEU A 65 -31.01 -12.39 -8.66
N LEU A 66 -31.13 -12.90 -7.43
CA LEU A 66 -32.19 -13.83 -7.05
C LEU A 66 -33.58 -13.21 -7.21
N ALA A 67 -33.76 -11.96 -6.81
CA ALA A 67 -35.01 -11.22 -6.96
C ALA A 67 -35.35 -10.94 -8.42
N SER A 68 -34.36 -10.61 -9.26
CA SER A 68 -34.55 -10.38 -10.70
C SER A 68 -35.03 -11.65 -11.42
N ASN A 69 -34.60 -12.81 -10.94
CA ASN A 69 -35.05 -14.11 -11.44
C ASN A 69 -36.47 -14.47 -10.97
N PHE A 70 -37.11 -13.71 -10.06
CA PHE A 70 -38.48 -13.99 -9.61
C PHE A 70 -39.51 -13.86 -10.74
N GLY A 71 -39.33 -12.88 -11.65
CA GLY A 71 -40.31 -12.49 -12.68
C GLY A 71 -40.44 -13.36 -13.93
N GLY A 72 -39.79 -14.53 -14.01
CA GLY A 72 -39.94 -15.48 -15.13
C GLY A 72 -39.31 -15.07 -16.47
N LYS A 73 -38.89 -13.80 -16.61
CA LYS A 73 -38.13 -13.30 -17.75
C LYS A 73 -36.64 -13.59 -17.55
N GLN A 74 -35.90 -13.81 -18.65
CA GLN A 74 -34.44 -13.94 -18.60
C GLN A 74 -33.85 -12.67 -17.99
N GLY A 75 -33.32 -12.76 -16.77
CA GLY A 75 -32.72 -11.65 -16.06
C GLY A 75 -31.55 -11.10 -16.87
N ARG A 76 -31.63 -9.83 -17.28
CA ARG A 76 -30.48 -9.14 -17.85
C ARG A 76 -29.53 -8.80 -16.70
N SER A 77 -28.33 -9.36 -16.72
CA SER A 77 -27.36 -9.26 -15.62
C SER A 77 -26.88 -7.83 -15.37
N LEU A 78 -26.83 -6.98 -16.41
CA LEU A 78 -26.31 -5.61 -16.31
C LEU A 78 -27.29 -4.64 -15.61
N PRO A 79 -28.60 -4.61 -15.94
CA PRO A 79 -29.59 -3.88 -15.13
C PRO A 79 -29.67 -4.37 -13.68
N ALA A 80 -29.52 -5.67 -13.42
CA ALA A 80 -29.50 -6.20 -12.06
C ALA A 80 -28.28 -5.69 -11.27
N LEU A 81 -27.11 -5.60 -11.91
CA LEU A 81 -25.92 -4.97 -11.32
C LEU A 81 -26.15 -3.50 -11.00
N GLY A 82 -26.76 -2.74 -11.93
CA GLY A 82 -27.10 -1.33 -11.71
C GLY A 82 -28.08 -1.13 -10.55
N LEU A 83 -29.11 -1.97 -10.45
CA LEU A 83 -30.05 -1.95 -9.32
C LEU A 83 -29.35 -2.26 -8.00
N ALA A 84 -28.42 -3.23 -7.97
CA ALA A 84 -27.66 -3.54 -6.76
C ALA A 84 -26.79 -2.37 -6.31
N VAL A 85 -26.12 -1.69 -7.24
CA VAL A 85 -25.33 -0.47 -6.95
C VAL A 85 -26.22 0.64 -6.38
N LEU A 86 -27.38 0.88 -6.98
CA LEU A 86 -28.33 1.90 -6.50
C LEU A 86 -28.85 1.59 -5.09
N VAL A 87 -29.21 0.34 -4.82
CA VAL A 87 -29.68 -0.08 -3.49
C VAL A 87 -28.57 0.07 -2.43
N LEU A 88 -27.33 -0.28 -2.76
CA LEU A 88 -26.18 -0.14 -1.87
C LEU A 88 -25.88 1.33 -1.55
N LEU A 89 -25.84 2.19 -2.57
CA LEU A 89 -25.57 3.63 -2.39
C LEU A 89 -26.72 4.37 -1.72
N TRP A 90 -27.95 3.90 -1.88
CA TRP A 90 -29.10 4.44 -1.14
C TRP A 90 -29.04 4.10 0.34
N ALA A 91 -28.54 2.91 0.70
CA ALA A 91 -28.38 2.50 2.09
C ALA A 91 -27.21 3.21 2.78
N ASP A 92 -26.08 3.38 2.08
CA ASP A 92 -24.93 4.14 2.56
C ASP A 92 -24.19 4.81 1.40
N PRO A 93 -24.35 6.13 1.20
CA PRO A 93 -23.73 6.85 0.10
C PRO A 93 -22.21 6.95 0.24
N TRP A 94 -21.65 6.79 1.44
CA TRP A 94 -20.21 6.83 1.66
C TRP A 94 -19.49 5.61 1.08
N GLN A 95 -20.22 4.54 0.75
CA GLN A 95 -19.66 3.40 0.00
C GLN A 95 -19.12 3.80 -1.38
N ALA A 96 -19.63 4.88 -1.99
CA ALA A 96 -19.18 5.34 -3.31
C ALA A 96 -17.67 5.66 -3.35
N ILE A 97 -17.11 6.14 -2.24
CA ILE A 97 -15.69 6.51 -2.14
C ILE A 97 -14.83 5.38 -1.57
N GLN A 98 -15.42 4.26 -1.15
CA GLN A 98 -14.67 3.13 -0.62
C GLN A 98 -14.05 2.31 -1.76
N PRO A 99 -12.72 2.07 -1.75
CA PRO A 99 -12.06 1.30 -2.82
C PRO A 99 -12.63 -0.10 -2.99
N GLY A 100 -13.02 -0.76 -1.88
CA GLY A 100 -13.61 -2.10 -1.90
C GLY A 100 -14.98 -2.18 -2.61
N PHE A 101 -15.76 -1.10 -2.58
CA PHE A 101 -17.02 -1.01 -3.32
C PHE A 101 -16.75 -0.87 -4.82
N ALA A 102 -15.87 0.06 -5.21
CA ALA A 102 -15.48 0.25 -6.62
C ALA A 102 -14.93 -1.03 -7.26
N LEU A 103 -14.01 -1.72 -6.56
CA LEU A 103 -13.43 -2.99 -7.02
C LEU A 103 -14.51 -4.07 -7.24
N SER A 104 -15.51 -4.16 -6.35
CA SER A 104 -16.58 -5.16 -6.45
C SER A 104 -17.47 -4.92 -7.68
N VAL A 105 -17.83 -3.65 -7.91
CA VAL A 105 -18.69 -3.25 -9.04
C VAL A 105 -17.97 -3.46 -10.38
N VAL A 106 -16.71 -3.04 -10.46
CA VAL A 106 -15.90 -3.15 -11.68
C VAL A 106 -15.58 -4.62 -11.99
N ALA A 107 -15.26 -5.44 -10.99
CA ALA A 107 -15.09 -6.88 -11.17
C ALA A 107 -16.35 -7.53 -11.76
N ALA A 108 -17.51 -7.28 -11.13
CA ALA A 108 -18.78 -7.89 -11.56
C ALA A 108 -19.21 -7.41 -12.95
N GLY A 109 -19.07 -6.11 -13.23
CA GLY A 109 -19.35 -5.53 -14.54
C GLY A 109 -18.45 -6.10 -15.63
N GLY A 110 -17.14 -6.18 -15.36
CA GLY A 110 -16.16 -6.77 -16.27
C GLY A 110 -16.48 -8.22 -16.61
N ILE A 111 -16.76 -9.05 -15.60
CA ILE A 111 -17.12 -10.47 -15.80
C ILE A 111 -18.38 -10.59 -16.67
N VAL A 112 -19.43 -9.83 -16.38
CA VAL A 112 -20.70 -9.87 -17.13
C VAL A 112 -20.50 -9.48 -18.60
N LEU A 113 -19.65 -8.50 -18.88
CA LEU A 113 -19.42 -7.99 -20.23
C LEU A 113 -18.43 -8.82 -21.04
N ALA A 114 -17.36 -9.34 -20.41
CA ALA A 114 -16.20 -9.88 -21.12
C ALA A 114 -15.92 -11.38 -20.89
N ALA A 115 -16.46 -12.03 -19.84
CA ALA A 115 -16.11 -13.43 -19.57
C ALA A 115 -16.54 -14.39 -20.70
N THR A 116 -17.74 -14.20 -21.26
CA THR A 116 -18.29 -15.03 -22.34
C THR A 116 -17.49 -14.93 -23.64
N PRO A 117 -17.20 -13.73 -24.20
CA PRO A 117 -16.39 -13.63 -25.42
C PRO A 117 -14.95 -14.13 -25.21
N VAL A 118 -14.33 -13.87 -24.05
CA VAL A 118 -12.97 -14.36 -23.73
C VAL A 118 -12.95 -15.88 -23.65
N THR A 119 -13.94 -16.50 -22.99
CA THR A 119 -14.07 -17.97 -22.95
C THR A 119 -14.19 -18.56 -24.37
N ALA A 120 -15.00 -17.93 -25.22
CA ALA A 120 -15.19 -18.38 -26.60
C ALA A 120 -13.92 -18.20 -27.45
N TRP A 121 -13.09 -17.19 -27.16
CA TRP A 121 -11.80 -16.98 -27.80
C TRP A 121 -10.77 -18.02 -27.36
N LEU A 122 -10.64 -18.29 -26.05
CA LEU A 122 -9.73 -19.31 -25.51
C LEU A 122 -10.04 -20.70 -26.07
N ARG A 123 -11.32 -21.05 -26.16
CA ARG A 123 -11.74 -22.35 -26.74
C ARG A 123 -11.42 -22.47 -28.22
N ARG A 124 -11.65 -21.41 -29.00
CA ARG A 124 -11.50 -21.45 -30.47
C ARG A 124 -10.05 -21.29 -30.92
N ARG A 125 -9.29 -20.41 -30.27
CA ARG A 125 -7.95 -20.02 -30.72
C ARG A 125 -6.84 -20.72 -29.94
N ALA A 126 -7.00 -20.89 -28.63
CA ALA A 126 -6.04 -21.59 -27.78
C ALA A 126 -6.39 -23.08 -27.55
N ARG A 127 -7.52 -23.57 -28.10
CA ARG A 127 -8.02 -24.96 -27.97
C ARG A 127 -8.15 -25.47 -26.53
N ILE A 128 -8.34 -24.55 -25.58
CA ILE A 128 -8.48 -24.89 -24.15
C ILE A 128 -9.87 -25.50 -23.90
N PRO A 129 -9.98 -26.60 -23.14
CA PRO A 129 -11.26 -27.20 -22.83
C PRO A 129 -12.13 -26.30 -21.94
N ARG A 130 -13.47 -26.44 -22.07
CA ARG A 130 -14.44 -25.51 -21.45
C ARG A 130 -14.29 -25.40 -19.93
N PHE A 131 -13.92 -26.49 -19.25
CA PHE A 131 -13.78 -26.52 -17.80
C PHE A 131 -12.61 -25.68 -17.27
N ILE A 132 -11.57 -25.44 -18.09
CA ILE A 132 -10.43 -24.56 -17.75
C ILE A 132 -10.66 -23.16 -18.31
N ALA A 133 -11.21 -23.06 -19.53
CA ALA A 133 -11.38 -21.79 -20.22
C ALA A 133 -12.31 -20.82 -19.48
N LEU A 134 -13.35 -21.31 -18.82
CA LEU A 134 -14.30 -20.46 -18.10
C LEU A 134 -13.70 -19.86 -16.80
N PRO A 135 -13.13 -20.65 -15.86
CA PRO A 135 -12.46 -20.11 -14.68
C PRO A 135 -11.30 -19.18 -15.04
N LEU A 136 -10.49 -19.55 -16.04
CA LEU A 136 -9.39 -18.72 -16.52
C LEU A 136 -9.89 -17.39 -17.08
N ALA A 137 -10.95 -17.40 -17.89
CA ALA A 137 -11.55 -16.18 -18.42
C ALA A 137 -12.12 -15.30 -17.30
N VAL A 138 -12.80 -15.86 -16.31
CA VAL A 138 -13.35 -15.09 -15.18
C VAL A 138 -12.23 -14.46 -14.36
N ALA A 139 -11.19 -15.22 -14.00
CA ALA A 139 -10.05 -14.73 -13.24
C ALA A 139 -9.27 -13.65 -14.00
N ALA A 140 -8.97 -13.89 -15.28
CA ALA A 140 -8.27 -12.92 -16.12
C ALA A 140 -9.09 -11.64 -16.31
N VAL A 141 -10.39 -11.75 -16.59
CA VAL A 141 -11.27 -10.57 -16.77
C VAL A 141 -11.43 -9.80 -15.48
N ALA A 142 -11.60 -10.47 -14.34
CA ALA A 142 -11.70 -9.80 -13.04
C ALA A 142 -10.39 -9.06 -12.71
N GLN A 143 -9.24 -9.71 -12.88
CA GLN A 143 -7.94 -9.10 -12.65
C GLN A 143 -7.74 -7.90 -13.57
N VAL A 144 -7.97 -8.06 -14.87
CA VAL A 144 -7.84 -6.99 -15.86
C VAL A 144 -8.76 -5.82 -15.51
N SER A 145 -10.02 -6.09 -15.13
CA SER A 145 -10.98 -5.02 -14.82
C SER A 145 -10.62 -4.27 -13.53
N CYS A 146 -10.15 -4.98 -12.51
CA CYS A 146 -9.78 -4.38 -11.21
C CYS A 146 -8.40 -3.74 -11.20
N ALA A 147 -7.50 -4.14 -12.10
CA ALA A 147 -6.10 -3.74 -12.05
C ALA A 147 -5.88 -2.22 -12.01
N PRO A 148 -6.63 -1.35 -12.72
CA PRO A 148 -6.47 0.09 -12.59
C PRO A 148 -6.80 0.61 -11.18
N LEU A 149 -7.87 0.09 -10.57
CA LEU A 149 -8.24 0.45 -9.20
C LEU A 149 -7.25 -0.11 -8.16
N LEU A 150 -6.68 -1.28 -8.43
CA LEU A 150 -5.67 -1.88 -7.55
C LEU A 150 -4.36 -1.08 -7.54
N LEU A 151 -3.98 -0.48 -8.67
CA LEU A 151 -2.80 0.40 -8.74
C LEU A 151 -2.95 1.68 -7.93
N LEU A 152 -4.17 2.13 -7.66
CA LEU A 152 -4.41 3.26 -6.74
C LEU A 152 -4.08 2.89 -5.29
N LEU A 153 -3.95 1.60 -4.98
CA LEU A 153 -3.80 1.08 -3.62
C LEU A 153 -2.42 0.46 -3.37
N GLN A 154 -1.74 -0.05 -4.40
CA GLN A 154 -0.44 -0.71 -4.28
C GLN A 154 0.31 -0.74 -5.63
N PRO A 155 1.66 -0.71 -5.62
CA PRO A 155 2.48 -0.83 -6.83
C PRO A 155 2.47 -2.24 -7.44
N GLY A 156 2.47 -2.28 -8.77
CA GLY A 156 2.61 -3.50 -9.57
C GLY A 156 1.35 -4.37 -9.71
N PHE A 157 1.48 -5.40 -10.55
CA PHE A 157 0.45 -6.42 -10.76
C PHE A 157 0.94 -7.80 -10.36
N SER A 158 0.11 -8.55 -9.63
CA SER A 158 0.35 -9.98 -9.47
C SER A 158 -0.13 -10.74 -10.71
N VAL A 159 0.77 -10.99 -11.65
CA VAL A 159 0.54 -11.97 -12.73
C VAL A 159 0.42 -13.37 -12.13
N GLY A 160 1.24 -13.64 -11.11
CA GLY A 160 1.14 -14.81 -10.25
C GLY A 160 -0.25 -14.96 -9.61
N GLY A 161 -0.97 -13.85 -9.38
CA GLY A 161 -2.33 -13.86 -8.85
C GLY A 161 -3.35 -14.53 -9.76
N ILE A 162 -3.19 -14.46 -11.09
CA ILE A 162 -4.08 -15.16 -12.03
C ILE A 162 -3.87 -16.67 -11.92
N LEU A 163 -2.62 -17.10 -11.83
CA LEU A 163 -2.22 -18.50 -11.68
C LEU A 163 -2.65 -19.05 -10.32
N ALA A 164 -2.39 -18.32 -9.24
CA ALA A 164 -2.82 -18.65 -7.89
C ALA A 164 -4.35 -18.79 -7.83
N ASN A 165 -5.11 -17.85 -8.41
CA ASN A 165 -6.57 -17.92 -8.45
C ASN A 165 -7.08 -19.10 -9.29
N LEU A 166 -6.41 -19.45 -10.40
CA LEU A 166 -6.78 -20.61 -11.21
C LEU A 166 -6.53 -21.92 -10.46
N LEU A 167 -5.39 -22.04 -9.78
CA LEU A 167 -5.01 -23.21 -9.00
C LEU A 167 -5.83 -23.34 -7.70
N ALA A 168 -6.24 -22.22 -7.11
CA ALA A 168 -7.10 -22.17 -5.93
C ALA A 168 -8.59 -22.38 -6.25
N ALA A 169 -9.04 -22.04 -7.46
CA ALA A 169 -10.43 -22.15 -7.89
C ALA A 169 -11.11 -23.52 -7.61
N PRO A 170 -10.48 -24.68 -7.86
CA PRO A 170 -11.09 -25.98 -7.53
C PRO A 170 -11.12 -26.27 -6.02
N ALA A 171 -10.14 -25.76 -5.26
CA ALA A 171 -10.03 -26.00 -3.83
C ALA A 171 -10.98 -25.13 -2.99
N ALA A 172 -11.29 -23.91 -3.44
CA ALA A 172 -12.13 -22.97 -2.69
C ALA A 172 -13.57 -23.47 -2.42
N PRO A 173 -14.29 -24.06 -3.40
CA PRO A 173 -15.57 -24.73 -3.17
C PRO A 173 -15.50 -25.86 -2.14
N ALA A 174 -14.48 -26.71 -2.23
CA ALA A 174 -14.28 -27.84 -1.33
C ALA A 174 -13.99 -27.37 0.10
N GLY A 175 -13.14 -26.36 0.26
CA GLY A 175 -12.85 -25.74 1.55
C GLY A 175 -14.08 -25.07 2.17
N THR A 176 -14.87 -24.34 1.36
CA THR A 176 -16.11 -23.70 1.84
C THR A 176 -17.15 -24.74 2.26
N ALA A 177 -17.32 -25.82 1.49
CA ALA A 177 -18.23 -26.90 1.83
C ALA A 177 -17.80 -27.65 3.10
N ALA A 178 -16.52 -27.99 3.22
CA ALA A 178 -15.96 -28.67 4.39
C ALA A 178 -16.04 -27.78 5.65
N GLY A 179 -15.77 -26.48 5.51
CA GLY A 179 -15.88 -25.51 6.61
C GLY A 179 -17.33 -25.31 7.08
N LEU A 180 -18.29 -25.21 6.16
CA LEU A 180 -19.71 -25.14 6.50
C LEU A 180 -20.20 -26.44 7.16
N LEU A 181 -19.73 -27.59 6.68
CA LEU A 181 -20.04 -28.88 7.29
C LEU A 181 -19.45 -28.97 8.71
N ALA A 182 -18.20 -28.56 8.91
CA ALA A 182 -17.58 -28.50 10.22
C ALA A 182 -18.38 -27.59 11.17
N LEU A 183 -18.83 -26.42 10.72
CA LEU A 183 -19.68 -25.52 11.53
C LEU A 183 -21.00 -26.17 11.98
N LEU A 184 -21.57 -27.06 11.17
CA LEU A 184 -22.80 -27.78 11.51
C LEU A 184 -22.55 -28.99 12.43
N VAL A 185 -21.43 -29.68 12.25
CA VAL A 185 -21.12 -30.95 12.94
C VAL A 185 -20.40 -30.72 14.27
N LEU A 186 -19.52 -29.71 14.37
CA LEU A 186 -18.73 -29.42 15.57
C LEU A 186 -19.58 -29.23 16.85
N PRO A 187 -20.74 -28.53 16.80
CA PRO A 187 -21.61 -28.41 17.97
C PRO A 187 -22.35 -29.69 18.34
N LEU A 188 -22.53 -30.62 17.39
CA LEU A 188 -23.26 -31.89 17.59
C LEU A 188 -22.34 -33.01 18.08
N GLN A 189 -21.14 -33.10 17.51
CA GLN A 189 -20.16 -34.12 17.84
C GLN A 189 -18.74 -33.63 17.56
N GLY A 190 -17.96 -33.41 18.62
CA GLY A 190 -16.61 -32.82 18.54
C GLY A 190 -15.60 -33.63 17.72
N SER A 191 -15.68 -34.97 17.75
CA SER A 191 -14.75 -35.84 17.02
C SER A 191 -14.99 -35.83 15.50
N LEU A 192 -16.25 -35.93 15.05
CA LEU A 192 -16.59 -35.76 13.63
C LEU A 192 -16.39 -34.32 13.15
N GLY A 193 -16.65 -33.34 14.02
CA GLY A 193 -16.35 -31.94 13.74
C GLY A 193 -14.84 -31.67 13.57
N GLY A 194 -14.01 -32.29 14.41
CA GLY A 194 -12.55 -32.24 14.28
C GLY A 194 -12.05 -32.90 13.00
N ALA A 195 -12.62 -34.06 12.63
CA ALA A 195 -12.29 -34.74 11.37
C ALA A 195 -12.68 -33.92 10.13
N THR A 196 -13.86 -33.30 10.13
CA THR A 196 -14.31 -32.42 9.03
C THR A 196 -13.48 -31.14 8.96
N LEU A 197 -13.04 -30.59 10.10
CA LEU A 197 -12.09 -29.47 10.12
C LEU A 197 -10.71 -29.88 9.59
N ALA A 198 -10.21 -31.06 9.96
CA ALA A 198 -8.96 -31.60 9.42
C ALA A 198 -9.07 -31.80 7.89
N LEU A 199 -10.21 -32.28 7.38
CA LEU A 199 -10.48 -32.34 5.95
C LEU A 199 -10.50 -30.95 5.30
N ALA A 200 -10.98 -29.91 6.00
CA ALA A 200 -10.95 -28.54 5.51
C ALA A 200 -9.52 -27.95 5.43
N THR A 201 -8.55 -28.47 6.19
CA THR A 201 -7.15 -28.03 6.12
C THR A 201 -6.47 -28.40 4.81
N TRP A 202 -6.91 -29.48 4.15
CA TRP A 202 -6.33 -29.92 2.88
C TRP A 202 -6.57 -28.90 1.75
N PRO A 203 -7.82 -28.47 1.47
CA PRO A 203 -8.07 -27.37 0.55
C PRO A 203 -7.39 -26.07 0.96
N ALA A 204 -7.30 -25.78 2.25
CA ALA A 204 -6.62 -24.57 2.73
C ALA A 204 -5.12 -24.58 2.40
N ARG A 205 -4.43 -25.70 2.68
CA ARG A 205 -3.02 -25.91 2.32
C ARG A 205 -2.80 -25.90 0.82
N TRP A 206 -3.75 -26.41 0.04
CA TRP A 206 -3.68 -26.27 -1.42
C TRP A 206 -3.72 -24.80 -1.81
N ILE A 207 -4.70 -24.02 -1.33
CA ILE A 207 -4.79 -22.59 -1.66
C ILE A 207 -3.51 -21.85 -1.26
N GLU A 208 -2.93 -22.17 -0.11
CA GLU A 208 -1.64 -21.64 0.35
C GLU A 208 -0.49 -22.01 -0.60
N ALA A 209 -0.35 -23.29 -0.96
CA ALA A 209 0.65 -23.76 -1.91
C ALA A 209 0.47 -23.15 -3.31
N ALA A 210 -0.77 -22.96 -3.76
CA ALA A 210 -1.09 -22.27 -5.01
C ALA A 210 -0.65 -20.80 -4.97
N GLY A 211 -0.78 -20.13 -3.80
CA GLY A 211 -0.23 -18.81 -3.56
C GLY A 211 1.29 -18.79 -3.63
N ALA A 212 1.96 -19.73 -2.95
CA ALA A 212 3.42 -19.86 -2.93
C ALA A 212 4.01 -20.11 -4.34
N VAL A 213 3.38 -20.98 -5.14
CA VAL A 213 3.75 -21.19 -6.54
C VAL A 213 3.52 -19.92 -7.36
N GLY A 214 2.42 -19.20 -7.10
CA GLY A 214 2.13 -17.92 -7.73
C GLY A 214 3.18 -16.86 -7.45
N THR A 215 3.81 -16.86 -6.28
CA THR A 215 4.85 -15.88 -5.89
C THR A 215 6.27 -16.30 -6.27
N ALA A 216 6.55 -17.61 -6.35
CA ALA A 216 7.89 -18.14 -6.64
C ALA A 216 8.29 -18.10 -8.13
N LEU A 217 7.36 -17.77 -9.04
CA LEU A 217 7.65 -17.69 -10.47
C LEU A 217 8.40 -16.40 -10.84
N PRO A 218 9.46 -16.45 -11.66
CA PRO A 218 10.11 -15.24 -12.16
C PRO A 218 9.11 -14.41 -12.97
N GLY A 219 8.92 -13.14 -12.60
CA GLY A 219 7.87 -12.26 -13.17
C GLY A 219 6.48 -12.43 -12.55
N ALA A 220 6.35 -13.11 -11.40
CA ALA A 220 5.11 -13.23 -10.62
C ALA A 220 4.48 -11.86 -10.29
N ARG A 221 5.34 -10.87 -10.04
CA ARG A 221 4.97 -9.46 -9.97
C ARG A 221 5.56 -8.76 -11.18
N LEU A 222 4.70 -8.17 -12.00
CA LEU A 222 5.14 -7.22 -13.00
C LEU A 222 5.09 -5.84 -12.36
N PHE A 223 6.26 -5.21 -12.26
CA PHE A 223 6.35 -3.86 -11.75
C PHE A 223 5.60 -2.91 -12.69
N TRP A 224 4.69 -2.13 -12.11
CA TRP A 224 3.91 -1.13 -12.80
C TRP A 224 3.71 0.04 -11.84
N PRO A 225 3.90 1.29 -12.28
CA PRO A 225 3.80 2.46 -11.41
C PRO A 225 2.44 2.47 -10.69
N ASP A 226 2.43 2.91 -9.43
CA ASP A 226 1.23 3.04 -8.60
C ASP A 226 0.56 4.41 -8.75
N GLY A 227 -0.51 4.60 -7.97
CA GLY A 227 -1.28 5.83 -7.93
C GLY A 227 -2.12 6.08 -9.18
N TRP A 228 -2.70 7.28 -9.23
CA TRP A 228 -3.58 7.69 -10.34
C TRP A 228 -2.86 7.65 -11.69
N GLY A 229 -1.55 7.88 -11.70
CA GLY A 229 -0.71 7.79 -12.88
C GLY A 229 -0.59 6.35 -13.41
N GLY A 230 -0.28 5.40 -12.53
CA GLY A 230 -0.30 3.98 -12.82
C GLY A 230 -1.63 3.46 -13.33
N ALA A 231 -2.69 3.76 -12.59
CA ALA A 231 -4.06 3.37 -12.91
C ALA A 231 -4.51 3.89 -14.28
N ALA A 232 -4.23 5.16 -14.56
CA ALA A 232 -4.50 5.77 -15.85
C ALA A 232 -3.65 5.12 -16.96
N ALA A 233 -2.39 4.82 -16.68
CA ALA A 233 -1.49 4.22 -17.66
C ALA A 233 -1.95 2.83 -18.11
N LEU A 234 -2.33 1.99 -17.15
CA LEU A 234 -2.85 0.66 -17.45
C LEU A 234 -4.19 0.73 -18.18
N THR A 235 -5.07 1.64 -17.73
CA THR A 235 -6.34 1.88 -18.42
C THR A 235 -6.07 2.27 -19.87
N GLY A 236 -5.03 3.07 -20.14
CA GLY A 236 -4.52 3.41 -21.46
C GLY A 236 -4.08 2.22 -22.31
N VAL A 237 -3.35 1.27 -21.74
CA VAL A 237 -2.94 0.05 -22.47
C VAL A 237 -4.15 -0.78 -22.89
N TYR A 238 -5.12 -1.01 -22.00
CA TYR A 238 -6.34 -1.76 -22.33
C TYR A 238 -7.10 -1.12 -23.48
N CYS A 239 -7.09 0.20 -23.45
CA CYS A 239 -7.73 1.07 -24.37
C CYS A 239 -6.98 1.07 -25.75
N LEU A 240 -5.65 0.94 -25.81
CA LEU A 240 -4.87 0.76 -27.08
C LEU A 240 -4.88 -0.64 -27.67
N ALA A 241 -4.82 -1.68 -26.83
CA ALA A 241 -5.04 -3.05 -27.29
C ALA A 241 -6.45 -3.17 -27.84
N GLY A 242 -7.36 -2.54 -27.10
CA GLY A 242 -8.66 -2.06 -27.48
C GLY A 242 -8.66 -0.97 -28.56
N LEU A 243 -7.61 -0.63 -29.32
CA LEU A 243 -7.65 0.19 -30.57
C LEU A 243 -7.10 -0.56 -31.83
N ALA A 244 -6.12 -1.45 -31.66
CA ALA A 244 -5.63 -2.37 -32.69
C ALA A 244 -6.62 -3.46 -33.23
N LEU A 245 -7.33 -4.25 -32.40
CA LEU A 245 -8.29 -5.27 -32.85
C LEU A 245 -9.49 -4.75 -33.67
N ALA A 246 -10.06 -3.55 -33.43
CA ALA A 246 -11.13 -3.02 -34.27
C ALA A 246 -10.61 -2.54 -35.63
N LEU A 247 -9.38 -2.02 -35.69
CA LEU A 247 -8.71 -1.70 -36.95
C LEU A 247 -8.44 -2.98 -37.76
N ARG A 248 -7.96 -4.05 -37.12
CA ARG A 248 -7.83 -5.38 -37.76
C ARG A 248 -9.17 -5.96 -38.23
N GLY A 249 -10.22 -5.80 -37.44
CA GLY A 249 -11.57 -6.24 -37.82
C GLY A 249 -12.19 -5.43 -38.98
N ARG A 250 -11.74 -4.19 -39.22
CA ARG A 250 -12.11 -3.38 -40.39
C ARG A 250 -11.31 -3.79 -41.63
N ALA A 251 -10.00 -4.04 -41.50
CA ALA A 251 -9.15 -4.49 -42.60
C ALA A 251 -9.57 -5.86 -43.16
N GLN A 252 -10.01 -6.78 -42.29
CA GLN A 252 -10.53 -8.10 -42.69
C GLN A 252 -11.92 -8.09 -43.33
N ARG A 253 -12.61 -6.93 -43.34
CA ARG A 253 -13.96 -6.76 -43.91
C ARG A 253 -13.96 -5.94 -45.21
N ALA A 254 -12.80 -5.59 -45.76
CA ALA A 254 -12.72 -4.97 -47.08
C ALA A 254 -13.36 -5.92 -48.12
N PRO A 255 -14.37 -5.48 -48.88
CA PRO A 255 -14.95 -6.31 -49.93
C PRO A 255 -13.88 -6.61 -50.97
N ALA A 256 -13.77 -7.86 -51.41
CA ALA A 256 -12.99 -8.18 -52.61
C ALA A 256 -13.48 -7.28 -53.76
N ALA A 257 -12.56 -6.59 -54.43
CA ALA A 257 -12.88 -5.72 -55.55
C ALA A 257 -13.62 -6.53 -56.62
N SER A 258 -14.88 -6.18 -56.88
CA SER A 258 -15.63 -6.71 -58.01
C SER A 258 -15.00 -6.15 -59.29
N THR A 259 -14.37 -7.03 -60.06
CA THR A 259 -13.99 -6.77 -61.45
C THR A 259 -15.26 -6.53 -62.27
N ASP A 260 -15.43 -5.31 -62.75
CA ASP A 260 -16.48 -4.95 -63.71
C ASP A 260 -16.13 -5.41 -65.12
N GLY A 261 -17.15 -5.92 -65.82
CA GLY A 261 -17.28 -5.76 -67.26
C GLY A 261 -17.22 -7.04 -68.10
N VAL A 262 -18.38 -7.58 -68.46
CA VAL A 262 -18.75 -7.86 -69.87
C VAL A 262 -20.27 -7.76 -69.99
N VAL A 263 -20.74 -6.78 -70.78
CA VAL A 263 -22.11 -6.69 -71.29
C VAL A 263 -22.24 -7.67 -72.46
N GLN A 264 -23.21 -8.58 -72.42
CA GLN A 264 -23.75 -9.19 -73.64
C GLN A 264 -25.28 -9.18 -73.65
N ARG A 265 -25.78 -8.74 -74.80
CA ARG A 265 -27.19 -8.57 -75.18
C ARG A 265 -27.89 -9.92 -75.40
N GLY A 266 -29.16 -9.94 -75.02
CA GLY A 266 -30.23 -10.57 -75.82
C GLY A 266 -30.68 -11.96 -75.38
N THR A 267 -31.90 -12.06 -74.86
CA THR A 267 -33.02 -12.81 -75.46
C THR A 267 -34.24 -12.79 -74.52
N ARG A 268 -35.43 -12.65 -75.12
CA ARG A 268 -36.75 -12.64 -74.48
C ARG A 268 -37.10 -14.02 -73.91
N VAL A 269 -37.70 -14.11 -72.70
CA VAL A 269 -38.76 -15.09 -72.40
C VAL A 269 -39.71 -14.57 -71.30
N ALA A 270 -41.00 -14.60 -71.66
CA ALA A 270 -42.25 -14.74 -70.91
C ALA A 270 -42.42 -14.21 -69.46
N MET A 271 -43.47 -13.41 -69.32
CA MET A 271 -44.08 -12.91 -68.09
C MET A 271 -44.93 -14.00 -67.44
N ALA A 272 -44.62 -14.38 -66.19
CA ALA A 272 -45.50 -15.17 -65.31
C ALA A 272 -45.80 -14.36 -64.03
N PRO A 273 -47.06 -14.27 -63.57
CA PRO A 273 -47.41 -13.43 -62.42
C PRO A 273 -47.32 -14.21 -61.11
N ARG A 274 -46.62 -13.69 -60.09
CA ARG A 274 -46.81 -13.94 -58.64
C ARG A 274 -45.68 -13.33 -57.79
N PRO A 275 -45.90 -13.09 -56.48
CA PRO A 275 -46.98 -12.37 -55.80
C PRO A 275 -46.42 -11.12 -55.08
N ALA A 276 -47.32 -10.30 -54.51
CA ALA A 276 -47.00 -9.04 -53.84
C ALA A 276 -45.86 -9.18 -52.79
N ARG A 277 -44.68 -8.62 -53.12
CA ARG A 277 -43.61 -8.41 -52.13
C ARG A 277 -44.08 -7.38 -51.12
N ARG A 278 -44.44 -7.88 -49.94
CA ARG A 278 -44.57 -7.09 -48.71
C ARG A 278 -43.26 -6.32 -48.53
N ARG A 279 -43.31 -5.01 -48.73
CA ARG A 279 -42.18 -4.08 -48.60
C ARG A 279 -41.77 -4.06 -47.13
N ASP A 280 -40.87 -4.95 -46.75
CA ASP A 280 -40.29 -4.93 -45.41
C ASP A 280 -39.37 -3.71 -45.31
N ARG A 281 -39.88 -2.64 -44.66
CA ARG A 281 -39.18 -1.40 -44.36
C ARG A 281 -38.12 -1.62 -43.27
N ARG A 282 -37.27 -2.63 -43.41
CA ARG A 282 -36.04 -2.74 -42.62
C ARG A 282 -34.90 -2.17 -43.44
N GLY A 283 -34.69 -0.86 -43.25
CA GLY A 283 -33.59 -0.12 -43.84
C GLY A 283 -32.25 -0.82 -43.62
N TRP A 284 -31.39 -0.67 -44.62
CA TRP A 284 -30.05 -1.22 -44.79
C TRP A 284 -29.02 -0.82 -43.72
N VAL A 285 -29.48 -0.31 -42.57
CA VAL A 285 -28.68 0.28 -41.48
C VAL A 285 -28.73 -0.56 -40.19
N GLY A 286 -29.56 -1.60 -40.14
CA GLY A 286 -29.83 -2.42 -38.95
C GLY A 286 -28.70 -3.36 -38.49
N PRO A 287 -28.02 -4.13 -39.36
CA PRO A 287 -27.05 -5.12 -38.89
C PRO A 287 -25.69 -4.53 -38.50
N VAL A 288 -25.34 -3.34 -39.03
CA VAL A 288 -24.01 -2.73 -38.81
C VAL A 288 -23.95 -1.93 -37.51
N ARG A 289 -25.06 -1.32 -37.07
CA ARG A 289 -25.10 -0.55 -35.81
C ARG A 289 -25.08 -1.43 -34.55
N ALA A 290 -25.60 -2.66 -34.61
CA ALA A 290 -25.67 -3.56 -33.46
C ALA A 290 -24.33 -4.24 -33.08
N ALA A 291 -23.34 -4.23 -33.98
CA ALA A 291 -22.03 -4.86 -33.75
C ALA A 291 -20.85 -3.87 -33.66
N VAL A 292 -21.01 -2.62 -34.14
CA VAL A 292 -19.93 -1.63 -34.26
C VAL A 292 -19.99 -0.53 -33.19
N GLY A 293 -21.15 -0.28 -32.58
CA GLY A 293 -21.33 0.74 -31.52
C GLY A 293 -20.56 0.50 -30.21
N PRO A 294 -20.59 -0.70 -29.61
CA PRO A 294 -19.90 -0.95 -28.34
C PRO A 294 -18.39 -1.20 -28.50
N THR A 295 -17.93 -1.47 -29.72
CA THR A 295 -16.50 -1.58 -30.03
C THR A 295 -15.93 -0.19 -30.29
N ALA A 296 -16.36 0.59 -31.28
CA ALA A 296 -15.73 1.88 -31.59
C ALA A 296 -15.61 2.90 -30.42
N ALA A 297 -16.56 2.91 -29.46
CA ALA A 297 -16.49 3.79 -28.27
C ALA A 297 -15.47 3.33 -27.21
N ALA A 298 -15.31 2.01 -27.02
CA ALA A 298 -14.27 1.46 -26.14
C ALA A 298 -12.86 1.70 -26.70
N TRP A 299 -12.76 1.90 -28.02
CA TRP A 299 -11.51 2.01 -28.77
C TRP A 299 -11.02 3.48 -28.85
N ALA A 300 -11.90 4.46 -28.61
CA ALA A 300 -11.56 5.89 -28.53
C ALA A 300 -11.18 6.37 -27.11
N ALA A 301 -11.81 5.82 -26.05
CA ALA A 301 -11.38 6.04 -24.66
C ALA A 301 -9.96 5.47 -24.44
N GLY A 302 -9.73 4.30 -25.03
CA GLY A 302 -8.70 4.09 -26.05
C GLY A 302 -7.30 4.70 -25.95
N ALA A 303 -7.00 5.40 -27.01
CA ALA A 303 -5.72 6.02 -27.24
C ALA A 303 -5.46 7.25 -26.35
N THR A 304 -6.51 7.95 -25.89
CA THR A 304 -6.35 9.14 -25.03
C THR A 304 -5.75 8.78 -23.68
N ALA A 305 -6.17 7.65 -23.09
CA ALA A 305 -5.61 7.15 -21.84
C ALA A 305 -4.15 6.67 -22.01
N ALA A 306 -3.72 6.24 -23.21
CA ALA A 306 -2.33 5.88 -23.46
C ALA A 306 -1.38 7.03 -23.82
N GLY A 307 -1.88 8.13 -24.40
CA GLY A 307 -1.12 9.38 -24.54
C GLY A 307 -0.85 10.03 -23.18
N ILE A 308 -1.85 10.01 -22.29
CA ILE A 308 -1.69 10.40 -20.89
C ILE A 308 -0.79 9.38 -20.14
N ALA A 309 -0.87 8.09 -20.45
CA ALA A 309 0.03 7.05 -19.93
C ALA A 309 1.49 7.27 -20.31
N ALA A 310 1.80 7.59 -21.57
CA ALA A 310 3.17 7.86 -22.00
C ALA A 310 3.68 9.20 -21.45
N GLY A 311 2.79 10.20 -21.36
CA GLY A 311 3.02 11.42 -20.61
C GLY A 311 3.38 11.11 -19.16
N VAL A 312 2.63 10.31 -18.43
CA VAL A 312 2.90 10.05 -17.00
C VAL A 312 3.98 8.99 -16.77
N ALA A 313 4.12 7.97 -17.60
CA ALA A 313 5.14 6.90 -17.46
C ALA A 313 6.53 7.32 -17.95
N VAL A 314 6.63 8.37 -18.77
CA VAL A 314 7.90 9.00 -19.14
C VAL A 314 8.05 10.30 -18.37
N VAL A 315 7.10 11.25 -18.47
CA VAL A 315 7.18 12.57 -17.83
C VAL A 315 7.04 12.49 -16.32
N ALA A 316 6.28 11.59 -15.66
CA ALA A 316 6.25 11.58 -14.19
C ALA A 316 7.51 11.02 -13.52
N PRO A 317 8.08 9.86 -13.93
CA PRO A 317 9.39 9.43 -13.45
C PRO A 317 10.51 10.32 -14.00
N LEU A 318 10.40 10.94 -15.19
CA LEU A 318 11.31 12.02 -15.60
C LEU A 318 11.13 13.24 -14.69
N THR A 319 9.92 13.70 -14.33
CA THR A 319 9.71 14.91 -13.52
C THR A 319 10.04 14.65 -12.06
N LEU A 320 9.87 13.44 -11.56
CA LEU A 320 10.39 13.03 -10.27
C LEU A 320 11.92 12.95 -10.34
N ARG A 321 12.54 12.29 -11.33
CA ARG A 321 14.02 12.31 -11.51
C ARG A 321 14.61 13.69 -11.80
N PHE A 322 13.88 14.59 -12.47
CA PHE A 322 14.27 15.97 -12.73
C PHE A 322 13.97 16.88 -11.54
N GLY A 323 12.99 16.52 -10.71
CA GLY A 323 12.63 17.20 -9.47
C GLY A 323 13.45 16.76 -8.27
N VAL A 324 14.05 15.56 -8.33
CA VAL A 324 15.00 15.07 -7.33
C VAL A 324 16.21 16.01 -7.36
N PRO A 325 16.50 16.67 -6.23
CA PRO A 325 17.60 17.61 -6.15
C PRO A 325 18.91 16.86 -6.39
N ARG A 326 19.65 17.31 -7.40
CA ARG A 326 20.90 16.68 -7.81
C ARG A 326 22.04 16.92 -6.82
N ASP A 327 21.85 17.84 -5.90
CA ASP A 327 22.76 18.34 -4.87
C ASP A 327 22.25 17.97 -3.46
N TRP A 328 21.43 16.91 -3.35
CA TRP A 328 21.08 16.34 -2.06
C TRP A 328 22.34 15.96 -1.26
N ALA A 329 22.29 16.23 0.04
CA ALA A 329 23.32 15.89 1.03
C ALA A 329 22.86 14.73 1.93
N VAL A 330 21.56 14.68 2.26
CA VAL A 330 20.95 13.65 3.11
C VAL A 330 19.68 13.14 2.44
N VAL A 331 19.43 11.84 2.48
CA VAL A 331 18.16 11.23 2.08
C VAL A 331 17.72 10.23 3.12
N ALA A 332 16.51 10.38 3.67
CA ALA A 332 15.83 9.29 4.38
C ALA A 332 14.97 8.51 3.37
N CYS A 333 15.31 7.24 3.15
CA CYS A 333 14.58 6.36 2.26
C CYS A 333 13.30 5.85 2.91
N ASP A 334 12.23 5.72 2.13
CA ASP A 334 11.00 5.05 2.57
C ASP A 334 11.16 3.54 2.39
N VAL A 335 11.66 2.88 3.43
CA VAL A 335 11.92 1.43 3.48
C VAL A 335 10.97 0.70 4.43
N GLY A 336 9.76 1.25 4.64
CA GLY A 336 8.79 0.64 5.53
C GLY A 336 9.13 0.81 7.02
N GLN A 337 9.12 -0.28 7.79
CA GLN A 337 9.43 -0.25 9.22
C GLN A 337 10.92 -0.46 9.44
N GLY A 338 11.73 0.48 8.97
CA GLY A 338 13.17 0.41 9.12
C GLY A 338 13.88 1.73 8.84
N ASP A 339 15.19 1.70 8.98
CA ASP A 339 16.07 2.83 8.71
C ASP A 339 16.95 2.56 7.48
N ALA A 340 16.96 3.52 6.56
CA ALA A 340 17.96 3.60 5.49
C ALA A 340 18.19 5.08 5.16
N VAL A 341 19.40 5.58 5.39
CA VAL A 341 19.75 6.99 5.19
C VAL A 341 20.97 7.11 4.28
N LEU A 342 20.82 7.81 3.15
CA LEU A 342 21.95 8.13 2.27
C LEU A 342 22.57 9.47 2.67
N LEU A 343 23.89 9.53 2.67
CA LEU A 343 24.67 10.73 2.90
C LEU A 343 25.70 10.88 1.80
N ARG A 344 25.92 12.12 1.33
CA ARG A 344 27.03 12.43 0.43
C ARG A 344 27.43 13.89 0.53
N ASP A 345 28.65 14.18 0.10
CA ASP A 345 29.05 15.53 -0.27
C ASP A 345 28.39 15.88 -1.63
N PRO A 346 27.57 16.96 -1.73
CA PRO A 346 26.97 17.39 -2.98
C PRO A 346 27.97 17.65 -4.12
N SER A 347 29.21 18.00 -3.77
CA SER A 347 30.32 18.20 -4.71
C SER A 347 30.90 16.88 -5.24
N ARG A 348 30.67 15.76 -4.54
CA ARG A 348 31.20 14.42 -4.84
C ARG A 348 30.11 13.37 -4.89
N ARG A 349 29.43 13.33 -6.03
CA ARG A 349 28.25 12.50 -6.24
C ARG A 349 28.52 10.99 -6.25
N ASP A 350 29.77 10.57 -6.48
CA ASP A 350 30.20 9.17 -6.52
C ASP A 350 30.66 8.62 -5.16
N GLU A 351 30.63 9.44 -4.11
CA GLU A 351 30.97 9.07 -2.73
C GLU A 351 29.72 9.09 -1.86
N VAL A 352 29.02 7.95 -1.82
CA VAL A 352 27.80 7.79 -1.02
C VAL A 352 28.06 6.91 0.19
N ILE A 353 27.62 7.37 1.36
CA ILE A 353 27.50 6.57 2.57
C ILE A 353 26.03 6.15 2.70
N LEU A 354 25.79 4.88 2.96
CA LEU A 354 24.48 4.36 3.34
C LEU A 354 24.52 3.99 4.82
N ILE A 355 23.62 4.55 5.62
CA ILE A 355 23.40 4.18 7.02
C ILE A 355 22.18 3.26 7.05
N ASP A 356 22.39 2.01 7.47
CA ASP A 356 21.40 0.93 7.51
C ASP A 356 20.72 0.64 6.15
N THR A 357 19.95 -0.43 6.10
CA THR A 357 19.35 -0.96 4.87
C THR A 357 17.83 -1.09 4.93
N GLY A 358 17.23 -1.00 6.12
CA GLY A 358 15.81 -1.28 6.30
C GLY A 358 15.47 -2.77 6.26
N ASP A 359 14.17 -3.08 6.34
CA ASP A 359 13.62 -4.44 6.16
C ASP A 359 12.89 -4.65 4.82
N ASP A 360 12.87 -3.65 3.95
CA ASP A 360 12.21 -3.67 2.64
C ASP A 360 13.23 -3.53 1.49
N PRO A 361 13.69 -4.66 0.90
CA PRO A 361 14.60 -4.65 -0.25
C PRO A 361 14.06 -3.89 -1.46
N ASP A 362 12.76 -4.02 -1.76
CA ASP A 362 12.13 -3.34 -2.89
C ASP A 362 12.12 -1.82 -2.65
N GLY A 363 11.82 -1.39 -1.42
CA GLY A 363 11.85 0.01 -0.99
C GLY A 363 13.25 0.62 -1.06
N LEU A 364 14.27 -0.12 -0.60
CA LEU A 364 15.67 0.31 -0.68
C LEU A 364 16.12 0.46 -2.14
N ALA A 365 15.87 -0.54 -2.98
CA ALA A 365 16.20 -0.50 -4.41
C ALA A 365 15.51 0.69 -5.11
N ALA A 366 14.23 0.94 -4.82
CA ALA A 366 13.50 2.07 -5.37
C ALA A 366 14.10 3.43 -4.94
N CYS A 367 14.55 3.55 -3.68
CA CYS A 367 15.23 4.76 -3.20
C CYS A 367 16.56 4.99 -3.92
N LEU A 368 17.40 3.95 -4.02
CA LEU A 368 18.70 4.04 -4.72
C LEU A 368 18.52 4.43 -6.19
N ASP A 369 17.53 3.85 -6.88
CA ASP A 369 17.21 4.16 -8.28
C ASP A 369 16.64 5.57 -8.49
N LEU A 370 15.89 6.08 -7.51
CA LEU A 370 15.33 7.43 -7.51
C LEU A 370 16.43 8.49 -7.37
N PHE A 371 17.41 8.25 -6.49
CA PHE A 371 18.52 9.17 -6.22
C PHE A 371 19.76 8.91 -7.05
N GLY A 372 19.77 7.88 -7.90
CA GLY A 372 20.84 7.55 -8.84
C GLY A 372 22.10 7.03 -8.13
N VAL A 373 21.92 6.16 -7.14
CA VAL A 373 23.01 5.58 -6.35
C VAL A 373 23.32 4.17 -6.85
N ASP A 374 24.34 4.07 -7.69
CA ASP A 374 24.80 2.79 -8.25
C ASP A 374 25.88 2.12 -7.40
N ARG A 375 26.58 2.89 -6.55
CA ARG A 375 27.69 2.44 -5.72
C ARG A 375 27.67 3.11 -4.35
N ILE A 376 27.97 2.34 -3.31
CA ILE A 376 28.03 2.73 -1.91
C ILE A 376 29.48 2.59 -1.47
N GLY A 377 30.14 3.70 -1.16
CA GLY A 377 31.54 3.67 -0.70
C GLY A 377 31.66 3.12 0.71
N LEU A 378 30.70 3.49 1.57
CA LEU A 378 30.68 3.06 2.96
C LEU A 378 29.26 2.70 3.36
N LEU A 379 29.06 1.44 3.74
CA LEU A 379 27.89 1.03 4.50
C LEU A 379 28.18 1.24 5.99
N VAL A 380 27.27 1.84 6.74
CA VAL A 380 27.34 1.89 8.19
C VAL A 380 26.13 1.15 8.71
N VAL A 381 26.36 0.06 9.43
CA VAL A 381 25.28 -0.61 10.15
C VAL A 381 25.27 -0.07 11.56
N THR A 382 24.13 0.43 12.03
CA THR A 382 24.02 0.98 13.38
C THR A 382 23.95 -0.11 14.42
N HIS A 383 23.15 -1.16 14.20
CA HIS A 383 23.01 -2.32 15.08
C HIS A 383 22.37 -3.51 14.32
N ASP A 384 22.42 -4.72 14.90
CA ASP A 384 21.99 -5.96 14.23
C ASP A 384 20.50 -6.30 14.47
N HIS A 385 19.61 -5.36 14.16
CA HIS A 385 18.18 -5.63 14.09
C HIS A 385 17.65 -5.68 12.66
N TRP A 386 16.59 -6.45 12.45
CA TRP A 386 16.09 -6.78 11.12
C TRP A 386 15.61 -5.56 10.32
N ASP A 387 15.04 -4.57 10.99
CA ASP A 387 14.66 -3.25 10.51
C ASP A 387 15.83 -2.33 10.13
N HIS A 388 17.06 -2.77 10.36
CA HIS A 388 18.28 -2.07 9.97
C HIS A 388 19.12 -2.88 8.98
N VAL A 389 19.10 -4.21 9.06
CA VAL A 389 19.95 -5.10 8.26
C VAL A 389 19.18 -6.06 7.34
N GLY A 390 17.86 -5.89 7.21
CA GLY A 390 16.98 -6.84 6.52
C GLY A 390 17.09 -6.82 5.00
N ALA A 391 17.55 -5.71 4.41
CA ALA A 391 17.78 -5.56 2.98
C ALA A 391 19.27 -5.58 2.58
N LEU A 392 20.15 -6.08 3.45
CA LEU A 392 21.59 -6.12 3.21
C LEU A 392 21.96 -6.87 1.91
N GLU A 393 21.29 -7.98 1.63
CA GLU A 393 21.55 -8.81 0.46
C GLU A 393 21.24 -8.09 -0.87
N GLU A 394 20.38 -7.07 -0.87
CA GLU A 394 20.03 -6.27 -2.06
C GLU A 394 21.22 -5.40 -2.54
N ILE A 395 22.11 -5.02 -1.64
CA ILE A 395 23.19 -4.06 -1.93
C ILE A 395 24.59 -4.69 -1.95
N GLY A 396 24.72 -6.01 -1.78
CA GLY A 396 26.01 -6.70 -1.60
C GLY A 396 27.07 -6.30 -2.64
N ASP A 397 26.72 -6.33 -3.92
CA ASP A 397 27.62 -6.02 -5.04
C ASP A 397 27.90 -4.52 -5.23
N ARG A 398 27.24 -3.65 -4.46
CA ARG A 398 27.35 -2.19 -4.58
C ARG A 398 28.25 -1.56 -3.52
N VAL A 399 28.65 -2.30 -2.48
CA VAL A 399 29.32 -1.77 -1.27
C VAL A 399 30.83 -2.02 -1.30
N ASP A 400 31.63 -0.96 -1.12
CA ASP A 400 33.10 -1.08 -1.09
C ASP A 400 33.66 -1.50 0.28
N ALA A 401 33.05 -1.00 1.35
CA ALA A 401 33.44 -1.24 2.74
C ALA A 401 32.27 -1.01 3.70
N ALA A 402 32.35 -1.60 4.88
CA ALA A 402 31.37 -1.44 5.94
C ALA A 402 31.99 -1.03 7.29
N LEU A 403 31.29 -0.17 8.03
CA LEU A 403 31.46 0.01 9.47
C LEU A 403 30.34 -0.74 10.18
N LEU A 404 30.72 -1.59 11.13
CA LEU A 404 29.80 -2.45 11.85
C LEU A 404 29.75 -2.06 13.34
N PRO A 405 28.62 -2.31 14.00
CA PRO A 405 28.51 -2.14 15.44
C PRO A 405 29.36 -3.19 16.17
N PRO A 406 29.73 -2.94 17.43
CA PRO A 406 30.31 -3.99 18.25
C PRO A 406 29.31 -5.12 18.50
N ASP A 407 29.84 -6.31 18.72
CA ASP A 407 29.03 -7.48 19.03
C ASP A 407 28.32 -7.30 20.39
N SER A 408 27.00 -7.44 20.41
CA SER A 408 26.19 -7.41 21.63
C SER A 408 26.35 -8.69 22.46
N GLY A 409 26.78 -9.79 21.84
CA GLY A 409 26.86 -11.12 22.44
C GLY A 409 25.52 -11.86 22.49
N GLU A 410 24.45 -11.31 21.92
CA GLU A 410 23.10 -11.90 21.96
C GLU A 410 22.86 -12.83 20.75
N GLU A 411 23.28 -14.09 20.88
CA GLU A 411 23.29 -15.09 19.82
C GLU A 411 22.03 -15.97 19.81
N LEU A 412 20.87 -15.40 19.47
CA LEU A 412 19.64 -16.19 19.31
C LEU A 412 19.15 -16.16 17.86
N GLY A 413 19.73 -17.04 17.04
CA GLY A 413 19.11 -17.57 15.81
C GLY A 413 19.28 -16.77 14.52
N ARG A 414 20.06 -15.69 14.51
CA ARG A 414 20.48 -14.96 13.30
C ARG A 414 22.00 -15.06 13.13
N GLN A 415 22.46 -15.16 11.87
CA GLN A 415 23.89 -15.01 11.57
C GLN A 415 24.33 -13.62 11.99
N ARG A 416 25.43 -13.52 12.74
CA ARG A 416 25.98 -12.23 13.19
C ARG A 416 26.19 -11.32 11.98
N ILE A 417 25.88 -10.03 12.11
CA ILE A 417 26.05 -9.07 11.00
C ILE A 417 27.44 -9.14 10.35
N HIS A 418 28.49 -9.33 11.15
CA HIS A 418 29.85 -9.50 10.65
C HIS A 418 29.98 -10.66 9.65
N ASP A 419 29.35 -11.81 9.94
CA ASP A 419 29.40 -13.00 9.08
C ASP A 419 28.60 -12.78 7.80
N ARG A 420 27.44 -12.11 7.89
CA ARG A 420 26.61 -11.77 6.71
C ARG A 420 27.36 -10.83 5.76
N VAL A 421 27.97 -9.78 6.30
CA VAL A 421 28.76 -8.81 5.53
C VAL A 421 30.00 -9.46 4.92
N SER A 422 30.66 -10.34 5.67
CA SER A 422 31.80 -11.12 5.18
C SER A 422 31.41 -12.09 4.07
N ALA A 423 30.24 -12.74 4.17
CA ALA A 423 29.71 -13.64 3.14
C ALA A 423 29.40 -12.92 1.82
N LEU A 424 29.10 -11.62 1.87
CA LEU A 424 28.95 -10.74 0.70
C LEU A 424 30.30 -10.24 0.15
N GLY A 425 31.43 -10.60 0.75
CA GLY A 425 32.76 -10.18 0.32
C GLY A 425 33.09 -8.72 0.66
N ILE A 426 32.30 -8.07 1.52
CA ILE A 426 32.47 -6.68 1.91
C ILE A 426 33.52 -6.60 3.02
N ARG A 427 34.49 -5.70 2.87
CA ARG A 427 35.48 -5.44 3.93
C ARG A 427 34.84 -4.63 5.04
N ALA A 428 34.80 -5.20 6.24
CA ALA A 428 34.17 -4.57 7.40
C ALA A 428 35.17 -4.25 8.51
N VAL A 429 34.91 -3.17 9.23
CA VAL A 429 35.62 -2.82 10.47
C VAL A 429 34.59 -2.49 11.55
N GLU A 430 34.79 -3.03 12.75
CA GLU A 430 33.98 -2.69 13.92
C GLU A 430 34.29 -1.26 14.37
N ALA A 431 33.25 -0.48 14.68
CA ALA A 431 33.36 0.90 15.12
C ALA A 431 32.80 1.09 16.54
N VAL A 432 33.45 1.99 17.29
CA VAL A 432 33.03 2.46 18.62
C VAL A 432 33.29 3.97 18.69
N ALA A 433 32.89 4.60 19.79
CA ALA A 433 33.10 6.02 20.04
C ALA A 433 34.56 6.44 19.78
N GLY A 434 34.74 7.50 19.00
CA GLY A 434 36.03 8.03 18.57
C GLY A 434 36.48 7.57 17.18
N ALA A 435 35.83 6.56 16.59
CA ALA A 435 36.04 6.23 15.18
C ALA A 435 35.58 7.41 14.31
N SER A 436 36.41 7.82 13.34
CA SER A 436 36.11 8.95 12.46
C SER A 436 36.70 8.76 11.07
N GLY A 437 36.16 9.51 10.10
CA GLY A 437 36.65 9.49 8.74
C GLY A 437 36.16 10.68 7.91
N ALA A 438 36.70 10.80 6.71
CA ALA A 438 36.30 11.82 5.74
C ALA A 438 35.92 11.14 4.41
N GLY A 439 34.74 11.48 3.89
CA GLY A 439 34.15 10.87 2.72
C GLY A 439 33.70 9.42 2.93
N ALA A 440 33.32 8.79 1.82
CA ALA A 440 32.79 7.43 1.79
C ALA A 440 33.84 6.35 1.47
N ARG A 441 35.11 6.70 1.21
CA ARG A 441 36.13 5.73 0.79
C ARG A 441 37.23 5.56 1.85
N PRO A 442 37.40 4.36 2.43
CA PRO A 442 38.51 4.10 3.35
C PRO A 442 39.87 4.22 2.63
N GLY A 443 40.81 4.97 3.23
CA GLY A 443 42.24 4.86 2.90
C GLY A 443 42.78 5.63 1.69
N VAL A 444 42.06 6.61 1.12
CA VAL A 444 42.61 7.44 0.02
C VAL A 444 43.30 8.69 0.59
N GLY A 445 44.58 8.54 0.90
CA GLY A 445 45.47 9.65 1.28
C GLY A 445 46.05 10.40 0.08
N SER A 446 46.20 11.72 0.27
CA SER A 446 47.06 12.68 -0.44
C SER A 446 46.97 12.71 -1.97
N GLY A 447 46.06 13.52 -2.51
CA GLY A 447 46.11 13.93 -3.93
C GLY A 447 44.76 14.29 -4.55
N ARG A 448 43.66 13.86 -3.94
CA ARG A 448 42.29 14.32 -4.25
C ARG A 448 41.90 15.40 -3.24
N GLU A 449 41.12 16.40 -3.68
CA GLU A 449 40.51 17.39 -2.77
C GLU A 449 39.87 16.66 -1.57
N VAL A 450 40.00 17.23 -0.37
CA VAL A 450 39.42 16.64 0.84
C VAL A 450 37.89 16.66 0.69
N SER A 451 37.21 15.56 1.00
CA SER A 451 35.74 15.52 1.01
C SER A 451 35.22 16.45 2.11
N ASP A 452 34.22 17.28 1.81
CA ASP A 452 33.56 18.12 2.82
C ASP A 452 32.60 17.33 3.71
N LEU A 453 32.45 16.03 3.44
CA LEU A 453 31.78 15.09 4.31
C LEU A 453 32.76 14.52 5.33
N ARG A 454 32.49 14.73 6.62
CA ARG A 454 33.22 14.15 7.75
C ARG A 454 32.25 13.45 8.68
N TRP A 455 32.66 12.34 9.26
CA TRP A 455 31.84 11.61 10.21
C TRP A 455 32.65 11.20 11.44
N GLU A 456 31.98 11.19 12.58
CA GLU A 456 32.50 10.75 13.87
C GLU A 456 31.45 9.89 14.56
N VAL A 457 31.87 8.73 15.06
CA VAL A 457 31.06 7.85 15.90
C VAL A 457 31.17 8.36 17.34
N LEU A 458 30.06 8.76 17.92
CA LEU A 458 29.98 9.28 19.30
C LEU A 458 29.64 8.19 20.33
N SER A 459 28.99 7.11 19.89
CA SER A 459 28.51 6.00 20.69
C SER A 459 28.47 4.74 19.81
N PRO A 460 28.58 3.52 20.36
CA PRO A 460 28.76 3.20 21.76
C PRO A 460 30.22 3.36 22.23
N PRO A 461 30.46 3.68 23.53
CA PRO A 461 31.80 3.59 24.08
C PRO A 461 32.27 2.13 24.09
N ALA A 462 33.57 1.89 23.90
CA ALA A 462 34.14 0.56 23.97
C ALA A 462 33.85 -0.11 25.32
N ARG A 463 33.23 -1.30 25.30
CA ARG A 463 32.86 -2.09 26.47
C ARG A 463 33.13 -3.58 26.22
N THR A 464 33.21 -4.32 27.32
CA THR A 464 33.31 -5.79 27.29
C THR A 464 31.98 -6.47 27.00
N SER A 465 30.86 -5.81 27.30
CA SER A 465 29.52 -6.29 27.00
C SER A 465 28.51 -5.13 26.96
N TYR A 466 27.42 -5.36 26.23
CA TYR A 466 26.29 -4.44 26.10
C TYR A 466 25.02 -5.10 26.66
N PRO A 467 24.08 -4.32 27.21
CA PRO A 467 22.87 -4.86 27.82
C PRO A 467 21.89 -5.46 26.79
N ASP A 468 21.87 -4.92 25.57
CA ASP A 468 21.05 -5.37 24.45
C ASP A 468 21.69 -4.90 23.13
N VAL A 469 21.09 -5.33 22.00
CA VAL A 469 21.53 -4.94 20.65
C VAL A 469 21.36 -3.43 20.39
N ASN A 470 20.35 -2.77 20.96
CA ASN A 470 20.16 -1.32 20.76
C ASN A 470 21.29 -0.52 21.40
N ALA A 471 21.85 -0.99 22.51
CA ALA A 471 22.98 -0.38 23.18
C ALA A 471 24.29 -0.48 22.39
N THR A 472 24.35 -1.28 21.31
CA THR A 472 25.46 -1.27 20.34
C THR A 472 25.28 -0.27 19.21
N SER A 473 24.13 0.43 19.17
CA SER A 473 23.79 1.42 18.13
C SER A 473 24.92 2.43 17.94
N LEU A 474 25.47 2.44 16.71
CA LEU A 474 26.38 3.50 16.30
C LEU A 474 25.62 4.83 16.23
N VAL A 475 26.00 5.79 17.08
CA VAL A 475 25.53 7.17 16.98
C VAL A 475 26.55 7.95 16.18
N LEU A 476 26.16 8.47 15.02
CA LEU A 476 27.05 9.21 14.12
C LEU A 476 26.70 10.68 14.11
N ARG A 477 27.72 11.53 14.28
CA ARG A 477 27.68 12.93 13.88
C ARG A 477 28.37 13.07 12.53
N VAL A 478 27.67 13.62 11.56
CA VAL A 478 28.16 13.82 10.20
C VAL A 478 28.09 15.29 9.86
N GLU A 479 29.20 15.86 9.43
CA GLU A 479 29.30 17.22 8.92
C GLU A 479 29.41 17.14 7.40
N ILE A 480 28.55 17.85 6.68
CA ILE A 480 28.54 17.93 5.22
C ILE A 480 28.58 19.41 4.84
N GLY A 481 29.78 19.95 4.63
CA GLY A 481 29.96 21.40 4.52
C GLY A 481 29.56 22.09 5.83
N GLU A 482 28.57 23.00 5.77
CA GLU A 482 28.03 23.68 6.96
C GLU A 482 26.90 22.91 7.67
N LEU A 483 26.46 21.77 7.12
CA LEU A 483 25.32 21.01 7.64
C LEU A 483 25.78 19.96 8.65
N ALA A 484 25.26 20.00 9.87
CA ALA A 484 25.47 18.98 10.90
C ALA A 484 24.28 18.01 11.00
N VAL A 485 24.53 16.72 10.81
CA VAL A 485 23.54 15.65 10.85
C VAL A 485 23.86 14.71 12.00
N LEU A 486 22.88 14.41 12.84
CA LEU A 486 23.00 13.44 13.93
C LEU A 486 22.11 12.23 13.67
N LEU A 487 22.71 11.04 13.63
CA LEU A 487 22.05 9.76 13.42
C LEU A 487 22.10 8.97 14.72
N LEU A 488 20.94 8.62 15.27
CA LEU A 488 20.83 8.09 16.63
C LEU A 488 20.65 6.56 16.70
N GLY A 489 20.49 5.87 15.56
CA GLY A 489 20.11 4.45 15.53
C GLY A 489 18.87 4.20 16.39
N ASP A 490 18.88 3.11 17.15
CA ASP A 490 17.78 2.74 18.04
C ASP A 490 18.08 2.98 19.53
N THR A 491 18.95 3.97 19.78
CA THR A 491 19.28 4.40 21.15
C THR A 491 18.05 4.81 21.94
N GLY A 492 18.01 4.38 23.21
CA GLY A 492 16.99 4.78 24.16
C GLY A 492 17.47 5.85 25.12
N ALA A 493 16.63 6.18 26.11
CA ALA A 493 16.96 7.15 27.15
C ALA A 493 18.25 6.77 27.94
N ALA A 494 18.54 5.48 28.08
CA ALA A 494 19.69 4.96 28.80
C ALA A 494 21.02 5.23 28.08
N GLU A 495 21.01 5.24 26.75
CA GLU A 495 22.16 5.53 25.88
C GLU A 495 22.29 7.04 25.63
N GLN A 496 21.17 7.74 25.48
CA GLN A 496 21.12 9.19 25.22
C GLN A 496 21.58 10.01 26.44
N ALA A 497 21.23 9.62 27.67
CA ALA A 497 21.61 10.40 28.85
C ALA A 497 23.14 10.48 29.09
N PRO A 498 23.93 9.39 28.93
CA PRO A 498 25.40 9.47 28.88
C PRO A 498 25.92 10.34 27.73
N LEU A 499 25.32 10.25 26.54
CA LEU A 499 25.70 11.07 25.39
C LEU A 499 25.56 12.56 25.69
N MET A 500 24.44 12.98 26.30
CA MET A 500 24.20 14.36 26.73
C MET A 500 25.25 14.85 27.74
N ARG A 501 25.71 13.98 28.65
CA ARG A 501 26.75 14.34 29.63
C ARG A 501 28.13 14.45 29.00
N ALA A 502 28.46 13.54 28.08
CA ALA A 502 29.73 13.53 27.38
C ALA A 502 29.85 14.72 26.41
N PHE A 503 28.74 15.10 25.76
CA PHE A 503 28.68 16.16 24.77
C PHE A 503 27.60 17.20 25.12
N PRO A 504 27.79 18.01 26.17
CA PRO A 504 26.78 18.98 26.64
C PRO A 504 26.53 20.15 25.67
N ARG A 505 27.34 20.26 24.61
CA ARG A 505 27.21 21.24 23.53
C ARG A 505 26.93 20.57 22.18
N LEU A 506 26.49 19.32 22.19
CA LEU A 506 26.11 18.62 20.96
C LEU A 506 24.93 19.34 20.33
N THR A 507 25.13 19.76 19.08
CA THR A 507 24.10 20.39 18.25
C THR A 507 24.08 19.70 16.90
N ALA A 508 22.92 19.72 16.25
CA ALA A 508 22.76 19.17 14.91
C ALA A 508 21.65 19.92 14.20
N ASP A 509 21.85 20.27 12.94
CA ASP A 509 20.81 20.88 12.10
C ASP A 509 19.69 19.90 11.79
N ILE A 510 20.07 18.64 11.55
CA ILE A 510 19.16 17.57 11.22
C ILE A 510 19.42 16.43 12.19
N VAL A 511 18.37 15.92 12.82
CA VAL A 511 18.43 14.71 13.63
C VAL A 511 17.60 13.62 12.96
N LYS A 512 18.20 12.45 12.73
CA LYS A 512 17.43 11.22 12.51
C LYS A 512 17.02 10.70 13.87
N VAL A 513 15.74 10.86 14.16
CA VAL A 513 15.08 10.47 15.41
C VAL A 513 15.33 8.99 15.69
N ALA A 514 15.66 8.69 16.94
CA ALA A 514 16.02 7.35 17.37
C ALA A 514 14.82 6.40 17.34
N HIS A 515 15.06 5.13 17.02
CA HIS A 515 14.12 4.03 17.22
C HIS A 515 12.74 4.30 16.59
N HIS A 516 12.76 4.79 15.35
CA HIS A 516 11.57 5.17 14.56
C HIS A 516 10.62 6.17 15.27
N GLY A 517 11.09 6.86 16.31
CA GLY A 517 10.28 7.72 17.16
C GLY A 517 9.55 6.98 18.29
N SER A 518 10.18 5.95 18.87
CA SER A 518 9.65 5.25 20.04
C SER A 518 9.49 6.18 21.24
N ARG A 519 8.73 5.74 22.26
CA ARG A 519 8.53 6.50 23.51
C ARG A 519 9.81 6.61 24.36
N ASN A 520 10.77 5.72 24.17
CA ASN A 520 11.95 5.61 25.03
C ASN A 520 13.01 6.65 24.65
N GLN A 521 12.79 7.91 25.01
CA GLN A 521 13.67 9.03 24.70
C GLN A 521 14.11 9.73 25.98
N ALA A 522 15.35 10.20 26.04
CA ALA A 522 15.84 10.99 27.16
C ALA A 522 15.12 12.35 27.21
N PRO A 523 14.57 12.75 28.37
CA PRO A 523 13.93 14.06 28.51
C PRO A 523 14.89 15.21 28.20
N GLY A 524 14.44 16.20 27.43
CA GLY A 524 15.24 17.38 27.08
C GLY A 524 16.30 17.14 26.01
N PHE A 525 16.41 15.91 25.47
CA PHE A 525 17.46 15.59 24.50
C PHE A 525 17.27 16.36 23.19
N TYR A 526 16.09 16.23 22.56
CA TYR A 526 15.81 16.87 21.28
C TYR A 526 15.78 18.40 21.38
N GLU A 527 15.33 18.95 22.51
CA GLU A 527 15.34 20.38 22.80
C GLU A 527 16.78 20.92 22.91
N SER A 528 17.71 20.12 23.42
CA SER A 528 19.11 20.52 23.56
C SER A 528 19.90 20.54 22.25
N LEU A 529 19.47 19.79 21.23
CA LEU A 529 20.17 19.68 19.96
C LEU A 529 20.06 20.93 19.09
N GLY A 530 19.02 21.75 19.29
CA GLY A 530 18.75 22.93 18.47
C GLY A 530 18.47 22.60 17.00
N SER A 531 17.90 21.41 16.73
CA SER A 531 17.70 20.93 15.38
C SER A 531 16.63 21.71 14.63
N ARG A 532 16.89 21.95 13.34
CA ARG A 532 15.95 22.59 12.43
C ARG A 532 14.93 21.59 11.90
N ALA A 533 15.36 20.35 11.65
CA ALA A 533 14.48 19.27 11.21
C ALA A 533 14.77 17.94 11.91
N ALA A 534 13.70 17.17 12.09
CA ALA A 534 13.72 15.82 12.62
C ALA A 534 13.22 14.85 11.54
N LEU A 535 14.11 13.99 11.05
CA LEU A 535 13.77 12.90 10.15
C LEU A 535 13.29 11.71 10.97
N ILE A 536 12.09 11.20 10.66
CA ILE A 536 11.52 10.00 11.26
C ILE A 536 11.30 8.99 10.15
N SER A 537 12.13 7.95 10.12
CA SER A 537 11.94 6.82 9.23
C SER A 537 11.00 5.85 9.91
N VAL A 538 9.82 5.71 9.32
CA VAL A 538 8.70 4.93 9.81
C VAL A 538 7.76 4.66 8.64
N GLY A 539 7.27 3.44 8.54
CA GLY A 539 6.29 2.98 7.55
C GLY A 539 4.83 3.23 7.94
N ALA A 540 3.99 3.40 6.92
CA ALA A 540 2.56 3.73 7.07
C ALA A 540 1.72 2.61 7.71
N GLU A 541 2.14 1.35 7.61
CA GLU A 541 1.43 0.19 8.20
C GLU A 541 2.05 -0.29 9.52
N ASN A 542 2.81 0.58 10.22
CA ASN A 542 3.46 0.21 11.46
C ASN A 542 2.48 -0.21 12.57
N ARG A 543 2.88 -1.23 13.34
CA ARG A 543 2.06 -1.78 14.44
C ARG A 543 2.62 -1.47 15.81
N TYR A 544 3.82 -0.88 15.86
CA TYR A 544 4.53 -0.52 17.10
C TYR A 544 3.97 0.76 17.75
N GLY A 545 3.12 1.50 17.03
CA GLY A 545 2.56 2.77 17.51
C GLY A 545 3.59 3.89 17.44
N HIS A 546 4.48 3.82 16.45
CA HIS A 546 5.51 4.81 16.17
C HIS A 546 5.06 5.74 15.02
N PRO A 547 5.49 7.01 14.98
CA PRO A 547 6.16 7.71 16.07
C PRO A 547 5.20 7.99 17.23
N ASN A 548 5.73 8.04 18.44
CA ASN A 548 4.94 8.28 19.64
C ASN A 548 4.38 9.72 19.66
N PRO A 549 3.08 9.94 19.96
CA PRO A 549 2.50 11.28 20.00
C PRO A 549 3.14 12.25 21.01
N GLU A 550 3.66 11.76 22.14
CA GLU A 550 4.36 12.59 23.12
C GLU A 550 5.66 13.15 22.50
N LEU A 551 6.42 12.31 21.81
CA LEU A 551 7.63 12.72 21.09
C LEU A 551 7.33 13.73 19.97
N LEU A 552 6.28 13.51 19.18
CA LEU A 552 5.87 14.47 18.16
C LEU A 552 5.54 15.84 18.75
N THR A 553 4.92 15.85 19.93
CA THR A 553 4.62 17.08 20.67
C THR A 553 5.92 17.74 21.14
N THR A 554 6.84 16.98 21.72
CA THR A 554 8.17 17.48 22.13
C THR A 554 8.94 18.12 20.97
N LEU A 555 8.98 17.46 19.80
CA LEU A 555 9.64 18.00 18.61
C LEU A 555 8.97 19.28 18.10
N SER A 556 7.64 19.31 18.09
CA SER A 556 6.86 20.49 17.69
C SER A 556 7.06 21.67 18.65
N ASP A 557 7.06 21.41 19.96
CA ASP A 557 7.25 22.44 21.00
C ASP A 557 8.68 23.00 20.97
N ALA A 558 9.65 22.19 20.56
CA ALA A 558 11.02 22.60 20.31
C ALA A 558 11.20 23.40 19.00
N GLY A 559 10.14 23.57 18.21
CA GLY A 559 10.16 24.29 16.93
C GLY A 559 10.87 23.53 15.80
N VAL A 560 10.95 22.20 15.89
CA VAL A 560 11.62 21.34 14.92
C VAL A 560 10.65 20.94 13.81
N ASP A 561 11.06 21.06 12.56
CA ASP A 561 10.28 20.55 11.42
C ASP A 561 10.28 19.02 11.41
N VAL A 562 9.12 18.41 11.69
CA VAL A 562 8.97 16.96 11.73
C VAL A 562 8.69 16.40 10.33
N LEU A 563 9.61 15.60 9.80
CA LEU A 563 9.56 15.01 8.47
C LEU A 563 9.49 13.49 8.60
N ARG A 564 8.39 12.87 8.15
CA ARG A 564 8.14 11.43 8.31
C ARG A 564 8.00 10.71 6.98
N THR A 565 8.67 9.58 6.83
CA THR A 565 8.63 8.80 5.58
C THR A 565 7.24 8.21 5.29
N ASP A 566 6.50 7.78 6.31
CA ASP A 566 5.13 7.27 6.13
C ASP A 566 4.14 8.28 5.51
N ALA A 567 4.39 9.57 5.70
CA ALA A 567 3.56 10.64 5.16
C ALA A 567 4.14 11.24 3.87
N LEU A 568 5.47 11.32 3.77
CA LEU A 568 6.18 12.09 2.74
C LEU A 568 6.95 11.22 1.75
N GLY A 569 6.92 9.89 1.88
CA GLY A 569 7.78 8.98 1.13
C GLY A 569 9.26 9.25 1.42
N SER A 570 10.14 9.00 0.45
CA SER A 570 11.56 9.35 0.59
C SER A 570 11.75 10.86 0.67
N ILE A 571 12.56 11.30 1.64
CA ILE A 571 12.80 12.71 1.95
C ILE A 571 14.26 13.04 1.65
N ALA A 572 14.52 14.08 0.87
CA ALA A 572 15.86 14.57 0.60
C ALA A 572 16.08 15.95 1.21
N VAL A 573 17.29 16.17 1.72
CA VAL A 573 17.75 17.47 2.20
C VAL A 573 18.82 17.98 1.26
N VAL A 574 18.64 19.21 0.78
CA VAL A 574 19.55 19.87 -0.15
C VAL A 574 20.46 20.80 0.64
N GLY A 575 21.76 20.67 0.43
CA GLY A 575 22.77 21.43 1.16
C GLY A 575 22.65 22.94 0.93
N GLY A 576 22.66 23.71 2.03
CA GLY A 576 22.76 25.16 2.01
C GLY A 576 24.18 25.60 1.69
N ARG A 577 24.30 26.56 0.75
CA ARG A 577 25.53 27.30 0.36
C ARG A 577 26.79 26.44 0.19
N ASN A 578 26.97 25.86 -0.99
CA ASN A 578 28.11 26.17 -1.87
C ASN A 578 27.99 25.43 -3.21
N GLY A 579 27.67 26.21 -4.24
CA GLY A 579 27.75 25.79 -5.63
C GLY A 579 27.46 27.01 -6.48
N GLY A 580 28.50 27.62 -7.04
CA GLY A 580 28.42 28.74 -7.99
C GLY A 580 27.78 28.35 -9.32
N GLY A 581 26.53 27.90 -9.28
CA GLY A 581 25.67 27.66 -10.43
C GLY A 581 24.74 28.84 -10.66
N ALA A 582 24.74 29.33 -11.90
CA ALA A 582 23.97 30.41 -12.50
C ALA A 582 22.77 31.00 -11.70
N PRO A 583 22.59 32.34 -11.69
CA PRO A 583 21.44 32.98 -11.07
C PRO A 583 20.16 32.56 -11.79
N GLY A 584 19.34 31.73 -11.14
CA GLY A 584 18.08 31.30 -11.75
C GLY A 584 17.26 30.21 -11.05
N VAL A 585 17.71 29.59 -9.95
CA VAL A 585 16.93 28.54 -9.28
C VAL A 585 16.78 28.82 -7.78
N ASN A 586 15.68 29.49 -7.44
CA ASN A 586 14.92 29.45 -6.17
C ASN A 586 15.67 29.14 -4.85
N GLY A 587 16.72 29.88 -4.53
CA GLY A 587 17.18 30.06 -3.15
C GLY A 587 16.60 31.34 -2.57
N ASP A 588 15.91 31.30 -1.43
CA ASP A 588 15.37 32.48 -0.76
C ASP A 588 16.45 33.34 -0.05
N GLY A 589 17.73 32.98 -0.21
CA GLY A 589 18.87 33.70 0.33
C GLY A 589 19.06 33.56 1.85
N SER A 590 18.25 32.74 2.54
CA SER A 590 18.24 32.64 4.01
C SER A 590 19.35 31.76 4.61
N GLY A 591 19.97 30.87 3.81
CA GLY A 591 20.95 29.89 4.33
C GLY A 591 20.32 28.71 5.10
N GLU A 592 18.99 28.57 5.06
CA GLU A 592 18.28 27.44 5.66
C GLU A 592 18.31 26.18 4.75
N PRO A 593 18.42 24.95 5.31
CA PRO A 593 18.34 23.71 4.56
C PRO A 593 16.95 23.60 3.94
N THR A 594 16.93 23.21 2.67
CA THR A 594 15.67 23.00 1.95
C THR A 594 15.41 21.51 1.80
N PHE A 595 14.13 21.15 1.93
CA PHE A 595 13.71 19.76 1.87
C PHE A 595 12.96 19.50 0.57
N TRP A 596 13.13 18.31 0.04
CA TRP A 596 12.34 17.72 -1.04
C TRP A 596 11.71 16.41 -0.52
N ALA A 597 10.50 16.10 -0.98
CA ALA A 597 9.80 14.88 -0.58
C ALA A 597 9.15 14.24 -1.81
N ALA A 598 9.18 12.91 -1.88
CA ALA A 598 8.56 12.16 -2.97
C ALA A 598 7.02 12.14 -2.88
N GLY A 599 6.47 12.24 -1.66
CA GLY A 599 5.04 12.19 -1.33
C GLY A 599 4.39 13.57 -1.12
N ASP A 600 3.07 13.56 -0.86
CA ASP A 600 2.26 14.77 -0.71
C ASP A 600 2.37 15.39 0.69
N ARG A 601 2.93 16.61 0.74
CA ARG A 601 3.09 17.41 1.96
C ARG A 601 1.77 17.82 2.63
N SER A 602 0.64 17.74 1.94
CA SER A 602 -0.68 18.08 2.50
C SER A 602 -1.13 17.15 3.64
N ARG A 603 -0.47 16.00 3.80
CA ARG A 603 -0.79 14.97 4.81
C ARG A 603 -0.14 15.21 6.18
N VAL A 604 0.72 16.22 6.32
CA VAL A 604 1.40 16.54 7.58
C VAL A 604 0.83 17.83 8.16
N ALA A 605 0.11 17.72 9.29
CA ALA A 605 -0.25 18.89 10.10
C ALA A 605 1.03 19.43 10.78
N GLY A 606 1.39 20.68 10.50
CA GLY A 606 2.59 21.33 11.07
C GLY A 606 3.69 21.67 10.07
N ALA A 607 3.63 21.20 8.82
CA ALA A 607 4.55 21.61 7.76
C ALA A 607 4.21 23.02 7.24
N THR A 608 4.43 24.05 8.05
CA THR A 608 4.31 25.45 7.60
C THR A 608 5.46 25.84 6.68
N GLY A 609 5.33 25.45 5.42
CA GLY A 609 5.75 26.09 4.18
C GLY A 609 7.10 26.81 4.09
N ARG A 610 8.05 26.20 3.36
CA ARG A 610 8.96 26.88 2.40
C ARG A 610 9.15 25.97 1.18
N SER A 611 8.69 26.42 0.01
CA SER A 611 8.77 25.66 -1.25
C SER A 611 9.81 26.26 -2.19
N ALA A 612 10.58 25.41 -2.86
CA ALA A 612 10.91 25.63 -4.26
C ALA A 612 9.67 25.24 -5.08
N GLY A 613 8.95 26.21 -5.64
CA GLY A 613 7.70 25.96 -6.36
C GLY A 613 7.47 26.97 -7.48
N ALA A 614 7.34 26.46 -8.71
CA ALA A 614 7.12 27.23 -9.92
C ALA A 614 5.74 27.91 -9.95
N GLY A 615 5.73 29.21 -10.30
CA GLY A 615 4.59 29.93 -10.89
C GLY A 615 3.54 30.49 -9.93
N ALA A 616 3.66 31.79 -9.60
CA ALA A 616 2.63 32.56 -8.90
C ALA A 616 1.76 33.41 -9.86
N PRO A 617 0.54 33.80 -9.46
CA PRO A 617 0.18 35.21 -9.56
C PRO A 617 -0.36 35.83 -8.26
N SER A 618 0.11 37.06 -8.05
CA SER A 618 -0.22 38.16 -7.12
C SER A 618 -1.31 37.98 -6.05
N ARG A 619 -0.92 38.19 -4.78
CA ARG A 619 -1.81 38.53 -3.66
C ARG A 619 -2.09 40.04 -3.60
N SER A 620 -3.37 40.43 -3.53
CA SER A 620 -3.80 41.78 -3.15
C SER A 620 -3.82 41.95 -1.63
N ARG A 621 -3.33 43.09 -1.17
CA ARG A 621 -3.31 43.57 0.22
C ARG A 621 -4.72 43.71 0.81
N ASN A 622 -4.93 43.22 2.04
CA ASN A 622 -5.52 43.99 3.15
C ASN A 622 -5.59 43.11 4.42
N ALA A 623 -4.86 43.52 5.46
CA ALA A 623 -4.94 42.97 6.81
C ALA A 623 -5.44 44.06 7.77
N ARG A 624 -6.35 43.70 8.68
CA ARG A 624 -6.66 44.43 9.92
C ARG A 624 -6.68 43.40 11.06
N ALA A 625 -5.91 43.69 12.12
CA ALA A 625 -5.79 42.89 13.34
C ALA A 625 -6.81 43.33 14.42
N PRO A 626 -7.13 42.47 15.41
CA PRO A 626 -7.68 42.90 16.70
C PRO A 626 -6.75 42.63 17.89
N ARG A 627 -6.84 43.51 18.89
CA ARG A 627 -6.03 43.66 20.10
C ARG A 627 -6.39 42.68 21.23
N ALA A 628 -5.40 42.43 22.10
CA ALA A 628 -5.46 41.68 23.36
C ALA A 628 -6.16 42.44 24.51
N ARG A 629 -6.64 41.68 25.52
CA ARG A 629 -7.09 42.15 26.84
C ARG A 629 -6.45 41.30 27.95
N GLU A 630 -5.77 41.96 28.88
CA GLU A 630 -5.33 41.44 30.19
C GLU A 630 -6.45 41.50 31.25
N PRO A 631 -6.37 40.70 32.33
CA PRO A 631 -7.05 40.98 33.59
C PRO A 631 -6.08 41.27 34.77
N PRO A 632 -6.54 41.90 35.87
CA PRO A 632 -5.68 42.58 36.83
C PRO A 632 -5.36 41.79 38.12
N HIS A 633 -4.29 42.24 38.78
CA HIS A 633 -3.79 41.86 40.10
C HIS A 633 -4.77 42.04 41.26
N ARG A 634 -4.60 41.21 42.32
CA ARG A 634 -4.65 41.68 43.73
C ARG A 634 -3.86 40.79 44.70
N THR A 635 -3.32 41.48 45.69
CA THR A 635 -2.30 41.16 46.71
C THR A 635 -2.84 40.50 47.99
N GLY A 636 -1.99 39.80 48.76
CA GLY A 636 -2.23 39.57 50.21
C GLY A 636 -1.43 38.45 50.91
N ALA A 637 -0.31 38.83 51.53
CA ALA A 637 0.35 38.35 52.78
C ALA A 637 0.26 36.89 53.34
N ARG A 638 1.46 36.28 53.44
CA ARG A 638 2.14 35.37 54.44
C ARG A 638 1.60 35.26 55.90
N PRO A 639 2.17 34.40 56.82
CA PRO A 639 2.95 33.13 56.74
C PRO A 639 2.67 32.08 57.90
N LEU A 640 3.49 31.00 57.98
CA LEU A 640 3.79 30.07 59.13
C LEU A 640 2.84 28.87 59.33
N ALA A 641 3.21 27.69 59.87
CA ALA A 641 4.44 26.94 60.16
C ALA A 641 3.99 25.59 60.77
N GLY A 642 4.81 24.51 60.63
CA GLY A 642 4.75 23.29 61.45
C GLY A 642 3.49 22.41 61.29
N SER A 643 3.44 21.13 61.65
CA SER A 643 4.42 20.18 62.16
C SER A 643 3.68 18.84 62.28
N SER A 644 4.40 17.74 61.99
CA SER A 644 4.40 16.47 62.73
C SER A 644 3.13 15.61 62.88
N GLY A 645 3.36 14.29 62.77
CA GLY A 645 2.71 13.29 63.63
C GLY A 645 1.54 12.55 62.97
N ALA A 646 1.73 11.39 62.34
CA ALA A 646 1.97 10.07 62.94
C ALA A 646 0.72 9.38 63.52
N LEU A 647 0.52 8.16 62.99
CA LEU A 647 0.13 6.92 63.67
C LEU A 647 -1.33 6.63 64.03
N ARG A 648 -1.69 5.40 63.57
CA ARG A 648 -2.56 4.39 64.20
C ARG A 648 -4.07 4.68 64.19
N ALA A 649 -4.95 3.70 64.22
CA ALA A 649 -4.97 2.28 63.87
C ALA A 649 -6.42 1.83 64.16
N LEU A 650 -6.87 0.79 63.46
CA LEU A 650 -7.85 -0.22 63.91
C LEU A 650 -9.32 0.19 64.11
N ALA A 651 -10.12 -0.33 63.18
CA ALA A 651 -11.25 -1.24 63.41
C ALA A 651 -12.39 -0.79 64.35
N THR A 652 -13.61 -0.66 63.82
CA THR A 652 -14.61 -1.73 63.80
C THR A 652 -15.98 -1.24 63.30
N SER A 653 -16.71 -2.17 62.66
CA SER A 653 -18.17 -2.39 62.80
C SER A 653 -19.19 -1.50 62.04
N ARG A 654 -19.85 -2.17 61.06
CA ARG A 654 -21.32 -2.19 60.75
C ARG A 654 -21.92 -0.88 60.18
N SER A 655 -22.79 -0.84 59.16
CA SER A 655 -23.72 -1.83 58.60
C SER A 655 -24.37 -1.34 57.27
N ARG A 656 -24.97 -2.32 56.56
CA ARG A 656 -26.17 -2.27 55.68
C ARG A 656 -26.04 -1.79 54.22
N GLY A 657 -26.42 -2.71 53.33
CA GLY A 657 -26.98 -2.40 52.00
C GLY A 657 -26.74 -3.46 50.92
N MET A 658 -27.29 -4.68 51.07
CA MET A 658 -27.26 -5.72 50.02
C MET A 658 -28.51 -5.65 49.11
N PRO A 659 -28.42 -5.98 47.80
CA PRO A 659 -29.51 -5.97 46.84
C PRO A 659 -30.02 -7.38 46.46
N ARG A 660 -31.25 -7.47 45.93
CA ARG A 660 -31.85 -8.66 45.28
C ARG A 660 -33.05 -8.15 44.44
N ARG A 661 -33.48 -8.73 43.31
CA ARG A 661 -33.07 -9.87 42.48
C ARG A 661 -33.89 -9.78 41.17
N ARG A 662 -33.36 -10.37 40.10
CA ARG A 662 -34.08 -10.71 38.84
C ARG A 662 -35.23 -11.69 39.07
N GLN A 663 -36.24 -11.67 38.20
CA GLN A 663 -36.82 -12.90 37.63
C GLN A 663 -37.49 -12.67 36.26
N ARG A 664 -37.21 -13.60 35.34
CA ARG A 664 -37.87 -13.80 34.03
C ARG A 664 -39.14 -14.66 34.22
N PHE A 665 -40.11 -14.55 33.30
CA PHE A 665 -40.50 -15.56 32.28
C PHE A 665 -42.03 -15.65 32.00
N ARG A 666 -42.40 -15.62 30.70
CA ARG A 666 -43.61 -16.18 29.99
C ARG A 666 -45.00 -15.61 30.37
N SER A 667 -46.05 -15.61 29.54
CA SER A 667 -46.32 -15.61 28.08
C SER A 667 -47.86 -15.74 27.92
N ARG A 668 -48.41 -15.27 26.78
CA ARG A 668 -49.81 -15.45 26.26
C ARG A 668 -50.84 -14.50 26.93
N SER A 669 -51.83 -13.92 26.26
CA SER A 669 -52.48 -14.15 24.95
C SER A 669 -53.44 -13.00 24.60
N SER A 670 -53.73 -12.89 23.30
CA SER A 670 -54.98 -12.47 22.64
C SER A 670 -55.43 -11.00 22.61
N CYS A 671 -55.88 -10.64 21.39
CA CYS A 671 -57.04 -9.84 20.99
C CYS A 671 -56.75 -8.64 20.07
N ARG A 672 -57.26 -8.83 18.84
CA ARG A 672 -57.56 -7.91 17.73
C ARG A 672 -56.45 -7.55 16.76
#